data_AF-A0A970QAN6-F1
#
_entry.id   AF-A0A970QAN6-F1
#
_cell.length_a   1.000
_cell.length_b   1.000
_cell.length_c   1.000
_cell.angle_alpha   90.00
_cell.angle_beta   90.00
_cell.angle_gamma   90.00
#
_symmetry.space_group_name_H-M   'P 1'
#
loop_
_entity.id
_entity.type
_entity.pdbx_description
1 polymer ?
#
loop_
_entity_poly.entity_id
_entity_poly.type
_entity_poly.pdbx_seq_one_letter_code
_entity_poly.pdbx_strand_id
1 'polypeptide(L)'
;MKRRFTWKCLVMLLALAGGSVLPAHAHDYMVSDNWANFAALASQAQSIMDGMMTKYVGCNLWSTNCNGQTAVWTSVMGQQGPGWVPVGEYTADHAAVRWAPARTFIPANYQWAFLEEILKPGACVEGVAPARVQAIRNAFNANKNKVLTTEITLYGVNISAKVLGCNNKFTRNITTGGSISMGIEGGPFCPKVYTINEGIPSLFGTANKGPLLSDAHPLLRDLLANMTAAYMTIGDPMIVDYWHAFMGRLGLTFVRELLPGILNSIGKSDRSDYGELGPLFLQAMGDAIHDISLDTEKGNKAFNCLPWGNLDNIYISQNVSGIPVIGSVTINVDIADSNICLTLRNFADKFNCANFTCLPDYLGVQPGQGDLNADGTRNIDSWFNSGLSLQEWKLAEGIGGYLDILVQPTQAVLPVKYGDQHWLQVEGASSATIGYQWYSGYSPDELTPVSGATTQGFFPTMDVYSVGGTNMYKYYQAVLSATYCGAPHTLASDLIQIKGGTPPDIAIDDQPQGGNFFPGDGVNLSVKAGVAAGSGLTYQWQKFNMSTGSWNNMPVETSGVLSFPSVTPAQAGRYRVQISNQIAPSPLYSRLSDEAVVNVAPAIITDPQPQGGELSIGGNHEFKIGASVSNGELSYRWLRNTGLGFEDISGWVSAGGKTFEATWDITNATIGDAGIYRCQIRNVYNVYGQYTVFSNDAVITISSGTVFRVDKNNQPGAVQDGLTWRTAFKTIQPAIDAAANTPGGGEVWVAGGPLNGAATVYNENRTQNWGGVVGSLILKDNVQVYGGFEGYRSGQGIQEQYRD
;
A
#
# COMPACT_ATOMS: atom_id res chain seq x y z
N MET A 1 -33.56 36.01 10.90
CA MET A 1 -33.49 35.68 12.34
C MET A 1 -32.78 34.31 12.45
N LYS A 2 -31.61 34.27 13.12
CA LYS A 2 -30.85 33.10 13.69
C LYS A 2 -30.50 31.92 12.76
N ARG A 3 -29.25 31.83 12.25
CA ARG A 3 -28.03 31.15 12.81
C ARG A 3 -28.13 29.62 12.97
N ARG A 4 -27.25 28.86 12.28
CA ARG A 4 -26.19 28.02 12.89
C ARG A 4 -25.19 27.45 11.86
N PHE A 5 -23.92 27.52 12.26
CA PHE A 5 -22.68 26.98 11.66
C PHE A 5 -22.55 25.47 11.91
N THR A 6 -21.91 24.72 11.00
CA THR A 6 -21.00 23.59 11.34
C THR A 6 -20.14 23.16 10.13
N TRP A 7 -18.84 23.04 10.39
CA TRP A 7 -17.78 22.40 9.59
C TRP A 7 -18.08 20.94 9.20
N LYS A 8 -17.73 20.52 7.97
CA LYS A 8 -16.87 19.36 7.61
C LYS A 8 -17.03 18.93 6.13
N CYS A 9 -15.93 18.39 5.59
CA CYS A 9 -15.77 17.57 4.38
C CYS A 9 -15.71 18.28 3.02
N LEU A 10 -14.47 18.53 2.55
CA LEU A 10 -14.17 18.45 1.12
C LEU A 10 -13.03 17.44 0.94
N VAL A 11 -13.42 16.20 0.58
CA VAL A 11 -12.52 15.14 0.12
C VAL A 11 -12.27 15.36 -1.38
N MET A 12 -11.01 15.14 -1.75
CA MET A 12 -10.40 15.19 -3.08
C MET A 12 -11.29 14.68 -4.22
N LEU A 13 -11.30 15.43 -5.31
CA LEU A 13 -11.53 14.93 -6.67
C LEU A 13 -10.16 14.91 -7.37
N LEU A 14 -9.51 13.74 -7.38
CA LEU A 14 -8.38 13.44 -8.25
C LEU A 14 -8.96 13.01 -9.60
N ALA A 15 -8.88 13.91 -10.59
CA ALA A 15 -9.15 13.60 -11.99
C ALA A 15 -7.92 13.96 -12.82
N LEU A 16 -7.26 12.90 -13.32
CA LEU A 16 -6.40 12.83 -14.51
C LEU A 16 -6.06 14.19 -15.16
N ALA A 17 -4.91 14.75 -14.79
CA ALA A 17 -4.22 15.77 -15.57
C ALA A 17 -2.88 15.18 -16.03
N GLY A 18 -2.73 15.00 -17.35
CA GLY A 18 -1.43 14.82 -17.97
C GLY A 18 -0.50 15.95 -17.52
N GLY A 19 0.75 15.60 -17.22
CA GLY A 19 1.74 16.53 -16.70
C GLY A 19 1.95 17.73 -17.62
N SER A 20 1.20 18.80 -17.38
CA SER A 20 1.67 20.15 -17.66
C SER A 20 2.66 20.48 -16.56
N VAL A 21 3.95 20.45 -16.89
CA VAL A 21 4.97 21.20 -16.16
C VAL A 21 4.42 22.62 -16.06
N LEU A 22 3.99 23.02 -14.87
CA LEU A 22 3.62 24.40 -14.60
C LEU A 22 4.81 25.26 -15.06
N PRO A 23 4.60 26.35 -15.83
CA PRO A 23 5.69 27.26 -16.14
C PRO A 23 6.31 27.69 -14.81
N ALA A 24 7.64 27.64 -14.74
CA ALA A 24 8.39 28.05 -13.56
C ALA A 24 7.91 29.44 -13.14
N HIS A 25 7.30 29.55 -11.96
CA HIS A 25 6.89 30.83 -11.40
C HIS A 25 8.16 31.66 -11.17
N ALA A 26 8.11 32.95 -11.48
CA ALA A 26 9.18 33.90 -11.16
C ALA A 26 9.62 33.77 -9.71
N HIS A 27 10.90 34.04 -9.49
CA HIS A 27 11.39 34.39 -8.17
C HIS A 27 11.20 35.90 -7.92
N ASP A 28 10.54 36.28 -6.81
CA ASP A 28 10.10 37.66 -6.50
C ASP A 28 11.15 38.79 -6.62
N TYR A 29 12.44 38.48 -6.63
CA TYR A 29 13.51 39.47 -6.68
C TYR A 29 14.10 39.71 -8.07
N MET A 30 13.92 38.83 -9.06
CA MET A 30 14.47 39.04 -10.41
C MET A 30 13.64 40.06 -11.22
N VAL A 31 14.15 40.51 -12.39
CA VAL A 31 13.44 41.45 -13.29
C VAL A 31 12.24 40.79 -14.00
N SER A 32 12.25 39.46 -14.16
CA SER A 32 11.20 38.70 -14.86
C SER A 32 11.16 37.22 -14.48
N ASP A 33 10.15 36.52 -14.99
CA ASP A 33 9.81 35.12 -14.71
C ASP A 33 10.59 34.12 -15.59
N ASN A 34 11.59 34.60 -16.33
CA ASN A 34 12.32 33.79 -17.30
C ASN A 34 13.16 32.67 -16.65
N TRP A 35 13.53 32.82 -15.36
CA TRP A 35 14.36 31.85 -14.64
C TRP A 35 13.85 31.64 -13.20
N ALA A 36 13.86 30.38 -12.76
CA ALA A 36 13.52 30.02 -11.39
C ALA A 36 14.59 30.44 -10.36
N ASN A 37 15.85 30.55 -10.80
CA ASN A 37 17.01 30.88 -9.97
C ASN A 37 18.20 31.31 -10.84
N PHE A 38 19.28 31.81 -10.21
CA PHE A 38 20.52 32.21 -10.86
C PHE A 38 21.26 31.04 -11.50
N ALA A 39 21.09 29.80 -11.03
CA ALA A 39 21.68 28.63 -11.68
C ALA A 39 21.05 28.38 -13.06
N ALA A 40 19.71 28.46 -13.16
CA ALA A 40 18.99 28.40 -14.43
C ALA A 40 19.39 29.55 -15.36
N LEU A 41 19.46 30.78 -14.83
CA LEU A 41 19.94 31.95 -15.57
C LEU A 41 21.36 31.74 -16.12
N ALA A 42 22.31 31.32 -15.27
CA ALA A 42 23.70 31.10 -15.64
C ALA A 42 23.84 30.06 -16.76
N SER A 43 23.03 28.99 -16.70
CA SER A 43 23.04 27.90 -17.69
C SER A 43 22.62 28.35 -19.09
N GLN A 44 21.73 29.35 -19.19
CA GLN A 44 21.24 29.89 -20.47
C GLN A 44 22.02 31.11 -20.97
N ALA A 45 22.78 31.78 -20.11
CA ALA A 45 23.50 33.01 -20.42
C ALA A 45 24.35 32.91 -21.70
N GLN A 46 25.10 31.81 -21.87
CA GLN A 46 25.88 31.60 -23.09
C GLN A 46 24.99 31.55 -24.34
N SER A 47 23.92 30.74 -24.32
CA SER A 47 23.04 30.57 -25.47
C SER A 47 22.34 31.87 -25.88
N ILE A 48 22.05 32.73 -24.90
CA ILE A 48 21.45 34.05 -25.13
C ILE A 48 22.46 34.97 -25.82
N MET A 49 23.72 34.97 -25.36
CA MET A 49 24.80 35.73 -26.00
C MET A 49 25.10 35.22 -27.41
N ASP A 50 25.09 33.91 -27.63
CA ASP A 50 25.23 33.30 -28.95
C ASP A 50 24.07 33.65 -29.88
N GLY A 51 22.83 33.61 -29.37
CA GLY A 51 21.63 34.00 -30.13
C GLY A 51 21.65 35.46 -30.55
N MET A 52 22.11 36.36 -29.67
CA MET A 52 22.37 37.76 -30.02
C MET A 52 23.39 37.85 -31.16
N MET A 53 24.54 37.17 -31.05
CA MET A 53 25.58 37.24 -32.09
C MET A 53 25.11 36.65 -33.41
N THR A 54 24.36 35.55 -33.41
CA THR A 54 23.81 34.96 -34.64
C THR A 54 22.88 35.92 -35.37
N LYS A 55 22.07 36.70 -34.64
CA LYS A 55 21.16 37.67 -35.25
C LYS A 55 21.88 38.79 -36.02
N TYR A 56 23.01 39.28 -35.50
CA TYR A 56 23.68 40.46 -36.07
C TYR A 56 24.94 40.13 -36.88
N VAL A 57 25.66 39.08 -36.51
CA VAL A 57 26.92 38.65 -37.15
C VAL A 57 26.69 37.47 -38.11
N GLY A 58 25.56 36.77 -37.99
CA GLY A 58 25.25 35.59 -38.80
C GLY A 58 25.90 34.28 -38.29
N CYS A 59 26.56 34.31 -37.13
CA CYS A 59 27.13 33.14 -36.47
C CYS A 59 27.25 33.34 -34.95
N ASN A 60 27.48 32.25 -34.20
CA ASN A 60 27.67 32.24 -32.75
C ASN A 60 29.04 32.83 -32.34
N LEU A 61 29.31 34.08 -32.71
CA LEU A 61 30.62 34.71 -32.50
C LEU A 61 30.93 34.94 -31.01
N TRP A 62 29.94 34.84 -30.12
CA TRP A 62 30.19 34.93 -28.68
C TRP A 62 31.06 33.76 -28.24
N SER A 63 30.62 32.52 -28.49
CA SER A 63 31.30 31.29 -28.04
C SER A 63 32.28 30.67 -29.05
N THR A 64 32.14 30.96 -30.35
CA THR A 64 32.91 30.30 -31.41
C THR A 64 33.68 31.27 -32.29
N ASN A 65 34.80 30.81 -32.86
CA ASN A 65 35.48 31.53 -33.93
C ASN A 65 34.66 31.34 -35.22
N CYS A 66 34.23 32.45 -35.83
CA CYS A 66 33.50 32.41 -37.10
C CYS A 66 33.72 33.70 -37.90
N ASN A 67 33.53 33.62 -39.22
CA ASN A 67 33.71 34.74 -40.15
C ASN A 67 35.10 35.42 -40.03
N GLY A 68 36.15 34.64 -39.75
CA GLY A 68 37.53 35.14 -39.58
C GLY A 68 37.78 35.89 -38.26
N GLN A 69 36.78 35.98 -37.38
CA GLN A 69 36.87 36.63 -36.08
C GLN A 69 37.03 35.59 -34.96
N THR A 70 37.77 35.96 -33.92
CA THR A 70 37.92 35.16 -32.70
C THR A 70 36.71 35.33 -31.78
N ALA A 71 36.33 34.26 -31.08
CA ALA A 71 35.22 34.25 -30.14
C ALA A 71 35.30 35.42 -29.15
N VAL A 72 34.21 36.19 -29.02
CA VAL A 72 34.21 37.46 -28.26
C VAL A 72 34.60 37.29 -26.80
N TRP A 73 34.19 36.18 -26.16
CA TRP A 73 34.47 35.93 -24.75
C TRP A 73 35.98 35.97 -24.44
N THR A 74 36.84 35.58 -25.39
CA THR A 74 38.32 35.54 -25.23
C THR A 74 38.94 36.92 -25.04
N SER A 75 38.23 37.98 -25.41
CA SER A 75 38.66 39.37 -25.27
C SER A 75 38.18 40.04 -23.98
N VAL A 76 37.33 39.37 -23.20
CA VAL A 76 36.85 39.87 -21.91
C VAL A 76 37.86 39.47 -20.84
N MET A 77 38.51 40.46 -20.22
CA MET A 77 39.43 40.19 -19.11
C MET A 77 38.66 39.57 -17.93
N GLY A 78 39.18 38.48 -17.38
CA GLY A 78 38.53 37.74 -16.28
C GLY A 78 37.42 36.78 -16.73
N GLN A 79 37.25 36.53 -18.03
CA GLN A 79 36.37 35.50 -18.56
C GLN A 79 37.16 34.24 -18.90
N GLN A 80 36.80 33.06 -18.36
CA GLN A 80 37.38 31.77 -18.75
C GLN A 80 36.31 30.84 -19.35
N GLY A 81 36.13 30.96 -20.66
CA GLY A 81 35.13 30.21 -21.41
C GLY A 81 33.86 31.03 -21.68
N PRO A 82 32.96 30.53 -22.54
CA PRO A 82 31.81 31.29 -23.02
C PRO A 82 30.61 31.34 -22.06
N GLY A 83 30.63 30.62 -20.93
CA GLY A 83 29.52 30.50 -19.99
C GLY A 83 29.82 30.97 -18.57
N TRP A 84 28.78 30.93 -17.72
CA TRP A 84 28.83 31.28 -16.30
C TRP A 84 28.58 30.08 -15.37
N VAL A 85 28.45 28.88 -15.94
CA VAL A 85 28.38 27.60 -15.21
C VAL A 85 29.66 26.82 -15.53
N PRO A 86 30.24 26.09 -14.55
CA PRO A 86 31.47 25.33 -14.80
C PRO A 86 31.31 24.34 -15.95
N VAL A 87 32.19 24.44 -16.94
CA VAL A 87 32.44 23.39 -17.93
C VAL A 87 33.88 22.93 -17.73
N GLY A 88 34.09 21.93 -16.88
CA GLY A 88 35.42 21.57 -16.38
C GLY A 88 35.89 22.49 -15.25
N GLU A 89 37.14 22.97 -15.29
CA GLU A 89 37.74 23.88 -14.28
C GLU A 89 37.47 25.38 -14.54
N TYR A 90 36.69 25.73 -15.57
CA TYR A 90 36.63 27.11 -16.07
C TYR A 90 35.20 27.68 -16.01
N THR A 91 35.07 28.91 -15.49
CA THR A 91 33.85 29.75 -15.53
C THR A 91 34.21 31.19 -15.94
N ALA A 92 33.24 32.11 -16.02
CA ALA A 92 33.54 33.53 -15.84
C ALA A 92 34.22 33.75 -14.48
N ASP A 93 35.53 33.52 -14.45
CA ASP A 93 36.36 33.37 -13.27
C ASP A 93 37.53 34.34 -13.39
N HIS A 94 37.71 35.14 -12.35
CA HIS A 94 38.67 36.24 -12.31
C HIS A 94 40.14 35.79 -12.27
N ALA A 95 40.43 34.50 -12.43
CA ALA A 95 41.78 33.97 -12.56
C ALA A 95 42.36 34.14 -13.98
N ALA A 96 42.53 35.38 -14.47
CA ALA A 96 43.51 35.57 -15.52
C ALA A 96 44.87 35.07 -14.98
N VAL A 97 45.50 34.11 -15.68
CA VAL A 97 46.80 33.45 -15.32
C VAL A 97 47.94 34.46 -15.02
N ARG A 98 47.72 35.77 -15.20
CA ARG A 98 48.65 36.82 -14.78
C ARG A 98 48.58 37.18 -13.29
N TRP A 99 47.51 36.87 -12.55
CA TRP A 99 47.26 37.44 -11.21
C TRP A 99 47.17 36.39 -10.07
N ALA A 100 48.20 35.52 -9.99
CA ALA A 100 48.65 34.73 -8.82
C ALA A 100 48.09 33.28 -8.64
N PRO A 101 48.81 32.41 -7.89
CA PRO A 101 48.61 30.96 -7.87
C PRO A 101 47.48 30.50 -6.95
N ALA A 102 46.98 29.31 -7.26
CA ALA A 102 45.84 28.62 -6.66
C ALA A 102 45.73 28.67 -5.12
N ARG A 103 44.64 29.29 -4.62
CA ARG A 103 43.75 28.93 -3.47
C ARG A 103 42.86 30.13 -3.06
N THR A 104 42.27 30.89 -4.00
CA THR A 104 41.64 32.19 -3.64
C THR A 104 40.34 32.53 -4.37
N PHE A 105 39.57 31.55 -4.87
CA PHE A 105 38.39 31.86 -5.67
C PHE A 105 37.16 31.00 -5.37
N ILE A 106 35.99 31.64 -5.46
CA ILE A 106 34.66 31.02 -5.41
C ILE A 106 33.99 31.25 -6.77
N PRO A 107 33.55 30.20 -7.48
CA PRO A 107 32.82 30.32 -8.75
C PRO A 107 31.69 31.34 -8.72
N ALA A 108 31.59 32.17 -9.75
CA ALA A 108 30.59 33.24 -9.81
C ALA A 108 29.15 32.70 -9.64
N ASN A 109 28.84 31.54 -10.22
CA ASN A 109 27.55 30.87 -10.03
C ASN A 109 27.29 30.46 -8.57
N TYR A 110 28.33 30.11 -7.80
CA TYR A 110 28.19 29.78 -6.38
C TYR A 110 28.04 31.04 -5.54
N GLN A 111 28.76 32.11 -5.84
CA GLN A 111 28.55 33.41 -5.19
C GLN A 111 27.14 33.97 -5.48
N TRP A 112 26.64 33.79 -6.70
CA TRP A 112 25.26 34.12 -7.03
C TRP A 112 24.28 33.24 -6.25
N ALA A 113 24.50 31.94 -6.17
CA ALA A 113 23.64 31.04 -5.39
C ALA A 113 23.68 31.33 -3.88
N PHE A 114 24.80 31.86 -3.37
CA PHE A 114 24.97 32.32 -2.00
C PHE A 114 24.16 33.60 -1.74
N LEU A 115 24.34 34.63 -2.58
CA LEU A 115 23.51 35.85 -2.55
C LEU A 115 22.03 35.50 -2.69
N GLU A 116 21.71 34.60 -3.64
CA GLU A 116 20.36 34.18 -3.95
C GLU A 116 19.62 33.70 -2.71
N GLU A 117 20.26 32.86 -1.89
CA GLU A 117 19.67 32.31 -0.68
C GLU A 117 19.14 33.41 0.23
N ILE A 118 19.86 34.52 0.35
CA ILE A 118 19.45 35.67 1.18
C ILE A 118 18.28 36.43 0.55
N LEU A 119 18.25 36.51 -0.78
CA LEU A 119 17.20 37.22 -1.52
C LEU A 119 15.86 36.48 -1.48
N LYS A 120 15.83 35.15 -1.26
CA LYS A 120 14.58 34.38 -1.31
C LYS A 120 13.58 34.82 -0.23
N PRO A 121 12.30 35.06 -0.57
CA PRO A 121 11.24 35.13 0.42
C PRO A 121 11.15 33.78 1.15
N GLY A 122 11.10 33.81 2.49
CA GLY A 122 11.10 32.57 3.29
C GLY A 122 12.44 31.83 3.34
N ALA A 123 13.53 32.43 2.86
CA ALA A 123 14.88 31.90 3.03
C ALA A 123 15.22 31.59 4.49
N CYS A 124 15.98 30.52 4.70
CA CYS A 124 16.64 30.30 5.96
C CYS A 124 17.80 31.29 6.13
N VAL A 125 17.69 32.21 7.08
CA VAL A 125 18.74 33.23 7.35
C VAL A 125 18.91 33.45 8.85
N GLU A 126 18.63 32.45 9.68
CA GLU A 126 18.62 32.59 11.15
C GLU A 126 20.00 32.91 11.74
N GLY A 127 21.08 32.51 11.09
CA GLY A 127 22.43 32.86 11.52
C GLY A 127 22.86 34.28 11.12
N VAL A 128 22.02 35.03 10.40
CA VAL A 128 22.33 36.38 9.90
C VAL A 128 21.42 37.41 10.54
N ALA A 129 22.00 38.50 11.02
CA ALA A 129 21.23 39.60 11.62
C ALA A 129 20.15 40.12 10.63
N PRO A 130 18.87 40.27 11.06
CA PRO A 130 17.77 40.70 10.17
C PRO A 130 18.05 42.02 9.43
N ALA A 131 18.77 42.94 10.06
CA ALA A 131 19.18 44.20 9.44
C ALA A 131 20.12 44.01 8.24
N ARG A 132 21.02 43.02 8.27
CA ARG A 132 21.93 42.70 7.16
C ARG A 132 21.18 42.07 6.00
N VAL A 133 20.28 41.14 6.28
CA VAL A 133 19.38 40.54 5.28
C VAL A 133 18.59 41.64 4.56
N GLN A 134 18.00 42.57 5.31
CA GLN A 134 17.26 43.69 4.73
C GLN A 134 18.16 44.62 3.91
N ALA A 135 19.37 44.92 4.38
CA ALA A 135 20.34 45.73 3.64
C ALA A 135 20.69 45.11 2.29
N ILE A 136 20.93 43.79 2.25
CA ILE A 136 21.25 43.04 1.02
C ILE A 136 20.08 43.07 0.05
N ARG A 137 18.86 42.79 0.51
CA ARG A 137 17.65 42.84 -0.33
C ARG A 137 17.38 44.24 -0.87
N ASN A 138 17.59 45.27 -0.06
CA ASN A 138 17.45 46.67 -0.48
C ASN A 138 18.51 47.05 -1.52
N ALA A 139 19.78 46.69 -1.30
CA ALA A 139 20.87 46.94 -2.24
C ALA A 139 20.61 46.24 -3.59
N PHE A 140 20.20 44.97 -3.57
CA PHE A 140 19.86 44.23 -4.78
C PHE A 140 18.73 44.88 -5.57
N ASN A 141 17.63 45.26 -4.90
CA ASN A 141 16.51 45.94 -5.55
C ASN A 141 16.90 47.32 -6.10
N ALA A 142 17.72 48.09 -5.36
CA ALA A 142 18.23 49.37 -5.84
C ALA A 142 19.14 49.19 -7.07
N ASN A 143 20.03 48.21 -7.05
CA ASN A 143 20.94 47.89 -8.15
C ASN A 143 20.18 47.42 -9.39
N LYS A 144 19.15 46.58 -9.20
CA LYS A 144 18.21 46.14 -10.25
C LYS A 144 17.52 47.32 -10.93
N ASN A 145 17.01 48.26 -10.15
CA ASN A 145 16.37 49.46 -10.70
C ASN A 145 17.39 50.38 -11.39
N LYS A 146 18.60 50.48 -10.84
CA LYS A 146 19.67 51.31 -11.40
C LYS A 146 20.08 50.83 -12.79
N VAL A 147 20.35 49.54 -12.96
CA VAL A 147 20.74 48.99 -14.28
C VAL A 147 19.66 49.17 -15.34
N LEU A 148 18.38 49.07 -14.97
CA LEU A 148 17.25 49.29 -15.89
C LEU A 148 17.14 50.72 -16.42
N THR A 149 17.85 51.67 -15.80
CA THR A 149 17.93 53.08 -16.22
C THR A 149 19.29 53.46 -16.82
N THR A 150 20.20 52.50 -16.97
CA THR A 150 21.54 52.77 -17.48
C THR A 150 21.51 52.90 -19.00
N GLU A 151 21.99 54.04 -19.50
CA GLU A 151 22.07 54.33 -20.94
C GLU A 151 23.51 54.38 -21.43
N ILE A 152 23.74 54.19 -22.73
CA ILE A 152 25.04 54.39 -23.37
C ILE A 152 25.02 55.69 -24.18
N THR A 153 26.14 56.43 -24.15
CA THR A 153 26.31 57.67 -24.92
C THR A 153 27.44 57.50 -25.91
N LEU A 154 27.13 57.57 -27.20
CA LEU A 154 28.10 57.70 -28.28
C LEU A 154 28.59 59.14 -28.32
N TYR A 155 29.89 59.33 -28.11
CA TYR A 155 30.49 60.66 -28.10
C TYR A 155 30.96 61.07 -29.49
N GLY A 156 30.84 62.36 -29.80
CA GLY A 156 31.49 62.98 -30.96
C GLY A 156 31.10 62.40 -32.33
N VAL A 157 29.83 61.97 -32.49
CA VAL A 157 29.31 61.45 -33.76
C VAL A 157 29.25 62.58 -34.79
N ASN A 158 30.04 62.48 -35.85
CA ASN A 158 30.05 63.42 -36.96
C ASN A 158 29.09 62.93 -38.05
N ILE A 159 28.11 63.75 -38.42
CA ILE A 159 27.18 63.46 -39.51
C ILE A 159 27.34 64.57 -40.54
N SER A 160 27.63 64.22 -41.78
CA SER A 160 27.76 65.19 -42.86
C SER A 160 27.05 64.77 -44.14
N ALA A 161 26.40 65.73 -44.80
CA ALA A 161 25.73 65.53 -46.07
C ALA A 161 25.70 66.85 -46.86
N LYS A 162 25.69 66.75 -48.19
CA LYS A 162 25.50 67.91 -49.06
C LYS A 162 24.09 67.91 -49.63
N VAL A 163 23.31 68.94 -49.31
CA VAL A 163 21.88 69.04 -49.67
C VAL A 163 21.65 70.31 -50.46
N LEU A 164 21.23 70.17 -51.73
CA LEU A 164 20.91 71.31 -52.61
C LEU A 164 21.99 72.42 -52.61
N GLY A 165 23.26 72.01 -52.61
CA GLY A 165 24.41 72.93 -52.61
C GLY A 165 24.99 73.29 -51.22
N CYS A 166 24.25 73.04 -50.14
CA CYS A 166 24.64 73.39 -48.76
C CYS A 166 25.33 72.22 -48.04
N ASN A 167 26.41 72.52 -47.33
CA ASN A 167 27.13 71.54 -46.52
C ASN A 167 26.52 71.48 -45.13
N ASN A 168 25.83 70.40 -44.82
CA ASN A 168 25.32 70.13 -43.48
C ASN A 168 26.35 69.28 -42.74
N LYS A 169 26.92 69.79 -41.64
CA LYS A 169 27.88 69.05 -40.79
C LYS A 169 27.52 69.23 -39.33
N PHE A 170 27.20 68.13 -38.65
CA PHE A 170 26.83 68.10 -37.25
C PHE A 170 27.79 67.22 -36.47
N THR A 171 28.16 67.66 -35.27
CA THR A 171 28.81 66.79 -34.28
C THR A 171 27.91 66.72 -33.06
N ARG A 172 27.46 65.52 -32.68
CA ARG A 172 26.52 65.32 -31.58
C ARG A 172 26.91 64.11 -30.74
N ASN A 173 26.60 64.19 -29.45
CA ASN A 173 26.58 63.01 -28.60
C ASN A 173 25.18 62.37 -28.71
N ILE A 174 25.13 61.06 -28.85
CA ILE A 174 23.88 60.29 -29.02
C ILE A 174 23.73 59.40 -27.79
N THR A 175 22.72 59.66 -26.95
CA THR A 175 22.46 58.87 -25.74
C THR A 175 21.20 58.05 -25.92
N THR A 176 21.27 56.74 -25.68
CA THR A 176 20.07 55.88 -25.66
C THR A 176 19.06 56.38 -24.62
N GLY A 177 17.76 56.25 -24.90
CA GLY A 177 16.68 56.81 -24.08
C GLY A 177 16.52 58.34 -24.16
N GLY A 178 17.48 59.05 -24.77
CA GLY A 178 17.43 60.50 -25.00
C GLY A 178 16.77 60.89 -26.33
N SER A 179 17.01 62.11 -26.80
CA SER A 179 16.56 62.58 -28.11
C SER A 179 17.65 63.36 -28.83
N ILE A 180 17.55 63.45 -30.15
CA ILE A 180 18.44 64.25 -30.99
C ILE A 180 17.66 65.32 -31.75
N SER A 181 18.24 66.52 -31.85
CA SER A 181 17.71 67.62 -32.65
C SER A 181 18.76 68.22 -33.59
N MET A 182 18.46 68.28 -34.90
CA MET A 182 19.37 68.79 -35.93
C MET A 182 18.63 69.62 -36.98
N GLY A 183 19.09 70.84 -37.28
CA GLY A 183 18.51 71.68 -38.32
C GLY A 183 19.20 71.48 -39.67
N ILE A 184 18.44 71.16 -40.72
CA ILE A 184 18.97 70.93 -42.07
C ILE A 184 18.82 72.19 -42.91
N GLU A 185 19.89 72.54 -43.63
CA GLU A 185 19.96 73.70 -44.54
C GLU A 185 20.00 73.24 -46.01
N GLY A 186 19.33 73.97 -46.90
CA GLY A 186 19.30 73.65 -48.33
C GLY A 186 18.79 74.79 -49.22
N GLY A 187 19.31 74.89 -50.44
CA GLY A 187 18.91 75.90 -51.44
C GLY A 187 19.95 77.01 -51.64
N PRO A 188 19.67 78.02 -52.49
CA PRO A 188 20.66 79.00 -52.95
C PRO A 188 21.28 79.89 -51.85
N PHE A 189 20.64 80.00 -50.69
CA PHE A 189 21.12 80.78 -49.54
C PHE A 189 21.29 79.95 -48.26
N CYS A 190 21.18 78.62 -48.36
CA CYS A 190 21.22 77.71 -47.21
C CYS A 190 20.34 78.10 -46.01
N PRO A 191 19.06 78.50 -46.21
CA PRO A 191 18.15 78.63 -45.07
C PRO A 191 17.93 77.28 -44.40
N LYS A 192 17.62 77.28 -43.10
CA LYS A 192 17.15 76.08 -42.41
C LYS A 192 15.79 75.69 -42.99
N VAL A 193 15.76 74.57 -43.71
CA VAL A 193 14.57 74.03 -44.37
C VAL A 193 13.84 72.98 -43.53
N TYR A 194 14.51 72.38 -42.54
CA TYR A 194 13.91 71.33 -41.71
C TYR A 194 14.58 71.15 -40.34
N THR A 195 13.91 70.50 -39.38
CA THR A 195 14.51 70.05 -38.10
C THR A 195 14.21 68.58 -37.84
N ILE A 196 15.24 67.76 -37.75
CA ILE A 196 15.18 66.36 -37.28
C ILE A 196 14.97 66.40 -35.77
N ASN A 197 13.94 65.74 -35.24
CA ASN A 197 13.66 65.59 -33.81
C ASN A 197 13.26 64.14 -33.54
N GLU A 198 14.18 63.31 -33.08
CA GLU A 198 13.95 61.87 -32.94
C GLU A 198 14.30 61.39 -31.53
N GLY A 199 13.45 60.51 -30.99
CA GLY A 199 13.70 59.80 -29.73
C GLY A 199 14.59 58.59 -29.99
N ILE A 200 15.66 58.45 -29.21
CA ILE A 200 16.60 57.33 -29.32
C ILE A 200 16.11 56.23 -28.37
N PRO A 201 15.83 55.00 -28.83
CA PRO A 201 15.40 53.89 -27.99
C PRO A 201 16.33 53.70 -26.79
N SER A 202 15.74 53.44 -25.63
CA SER A 202 16.49 53.13 -24.41
C SER A 202 17.21 51.78 -24.53
N LEU A 203 18.38 51.68 -23.89
CA LEU A 203 19.17 50.46 -23.89
C LEU A 203 18.49 49.37 -23.04
N PHE A 204 18.16 49.71 -21.79
CA PHE A 204 17.53 48.79 -20.82
C PHE A 204 16.07 49.14 -20.49
N GLY A 205 15.67 50.39 -20.66
CA GLY A 205 14.32 50.88 -20.34
C GLY A 205 13.39 50.87 -21.55
N THR A 206 12.19 51.43 -21.36
CA THR A 206 11.12 51.43 -22.37
C THR A 206 10.98 52.77 -23.11
N ALA A 207 11.80 53.76 -22.78
CA ALA A 207 11.75 55.07 -23.42
C ALA A 207 12.02 54.95 -24.93
N ASN A 208 11.30 55.74 -25.73
CA ASN A 208 11.43 55.82 -27.19
C ASN A 208 11.38 54.45 -27.91
N LYS A 209 10.48 53.56 -27.49
CA LYS A 209 10.32 52.19 -28.04
C LYS A 209 11.51 51.25 -27.76
N GLY A 210 12.33 51.53 -26.75
CA GLY A 210 13.25 50.53 -26.18
C GLY A 210 12.49 49.40 -25.46
N PRO A 211 13.18 48.36 -24.95
CA PRO A 211 14.63 48.27 -24.80
C PRO A 211 15.34 47.58 -25.97
N LEU A 212 16.41 48.20 -26.46
CA LEU A 212 17.26 47.66 -27.54
C LEU A 212 17.82 46.28 -27.23
N LEU A 213 18.07 46.01 -25.95
CA LEU A 213 18.54 44.69 -25.49
C LEU A 213 17.53 43.58 -25.76
N SER A 214 16.23 43.83 -25.55
CA SER A 214 15.19 42.85 -25.82
C SER A 214 14.94 42.67 -27.32
N ASP A 215 15.16 43.73 -28.11
CA ASP A 215 15.16 43.62 -29.57
C ASP A 215 16.32 42.76 -30.06
N ALA A 216 17.49 42.85 -29.43
CA ALA A 216 18.65 42.05 -29.79
C ALA A 216 18.44 40.56 -29.47
N HIS A 217 17.87 40.26 -28.31
CA HIS A 217 17.36 38.93 -27.95
C HIS A 217 16.33 39.07 -26.83
N PRO A 218 15.17 38.37 -26.87
CA PRO A 218 14.07 38.60 -25.92
C PRO A 218 14.46 38.55 -24.44
N LEU A 219 15.41 37.67 -24.09
CA LEU A 219 15.88 37.45 -22.71
C LEU A 219 17.11 38.29 -22.30
N LEU A 220 17.78 38.98 -23.23
CA LEU A 220 19.09 39.58 -22.97
C LEU A 220 19.04 40.73 -21.97
N ARG A 221 18.01 41.58 -22.04
CA ARG A 221 17.83 42.70 -21.10
C ARG A 221 17.78 42.20 -19.66
N ASP A 222 16.92 41.22 -19.40
CA ASP A 222 16.68 40.72 -18.05
C ASP A 222 17.87 39.91 -17.55
N LEU A 223 18.54 39.17 -18.44
CA LEU A 223 19.81 38.49 -18.15
C LEU A 223 20.84 39.49 -17.60
N LEU A 224 21.14 40.55 -18.36
CA LEU A 224 22.14 41.54 -17.97
C LEU A 224 21.73 42.35 -16.74
N ALA A 225 20.44 42.64 -16.57
CA ALA A 225 19.93 43.35 -15.41
C ALA A 225 20.08 42.52 -14.12
N ASN A 226 19.70 41.25 -14.15
CA ASN A 226 19.85 40.33 -13.01
C ASN A 226 21.33 40.09 -12.67
N MET A 227 22.19 39.86 -13.66
CA MET A 227 23.63 39.67 -13.44
C MET A 227 24.31 40.93 -12.90
N THR A 228 23.98 42.11 -13.45
CA THR A 228 24.50 43.39 -12.93
C THR A 228 24.06 43.59 -11.49
N ALA A 229 22.79 43.38 -11.18
CA ALA A 229 22.30 43.51 -9.81
C ALA A 229 23.02 42.57 -8.86
N ALA A 230 23.28 41.32 -9.25
CA ALA A 230 24.01 40.36 -8.43
C ALA A 230 25.47 40.80 -8.20
N TYR A 231 26.22 41.07 -9.26
CA TYR A 231 27.62 41.45 -9.17
C TYR A 231 27.84 42.76 -8.41
N MET A 232 27.01 43.77 -8.66
CA MET A 232 27.10 45.04 -7.93
C MET A 232 26.67 44.91 -6.47
N THR A 233 25.74 44.02 -6.13
CA THR A 233 25.33 43.82 -4.72
C THR A 233 26.42 43.12 -3.93
N ILE A 234 27.05 42.08 -4.50
CA ILE A 234 28.21 41.42 -3.89
C ILE A 234 29.32 42.45 -3.71
N GLY A 235 29.63 43.21 -4.76
CA GLY A 235 30.51 44.37 -4.68
C GLY A 235 31.98 44.05 -4.39
N ASP A 236 32.38 42.78 -4.49
CA ASP A 236 33.78 42.37 -4.41
C ASP A 236 34.58 43.07 -5.51
N PRO A 237 35.70 43.74 -5.21
CA PRO A 237 36.46 44.51 -6.19
C PRO A 237 36.82 43.71 -7.46
N MET A 238 37.18 42.43 -7.33
CA MET A 238 37.55 41.60 -8.50
C MET A 238 36.34 41.34 -9.41
N ILE A 239 35.17 41.09 -8.81
CA ILE A 239 33.91 40.91 -9.54
C ILE A 239 33.51 42.20 -10.26
N VAL A 240 33.64 43.33 -9.57
CA VAL A 240 33.25 44.63 -10.11
C VAL A 240 34.15 45.00 -11.29
N ASP A 241 35.45 44.76 -11.19
CA ASP A 241 36.42 44.99 -12.27
C ASP A 241 36.17 44.08 -13.49
N TYR A 242 35.82 42.81 -13.24
CA TYR A 242 35.39 41.89 -14.31
C TYR A 242 34.12 42.40 -14.98
N TRP A 243 33.10 42.78 -14.22
CA TRP A 243 31.83 43.24 -14.78
C TRP A 243 32.00 44.56 -15.56
N HIS A 244 32.89 45.43 -15.11
CA HIS A 244 33.31 46.63 -15.86
C HIS A 244 33.92 46.26 -17.22
N ALA A 245 34.88 45.33 -17.24
CA ALA A 245 35.49 44.85 -18.47
C ALA A 245 34.47 44.18 -19.41
N PHE A 246 33.57 43.35 -18.87
CA PHE A 246 32.50 42.69 -19.61
C PHE A 246 31.51 43.69 -20.21
N MET A 247 30.98 44.61 -19.40
CA MET A 247 30.01 45.61 -19.86
C MET A 247 30.61 46.58 -20.87
N GLY A 248 31.89 46.95 -20.75
CA GLY A 248 32.55 47.73 -21.80
C GLY A 248 32.76 46.95 -23.10
N ARG A 249 33.01 45.63 -23.03
CA ARG A 249 33.09 44.79 -24.23
C ARG A 249 31.73 44.62 -24.88
N LEU A 250 30.68 44.43 -24.09
CA LEU A 250 29.30 44.44 -24.56
C LEU A 250 28.96 45.79 -25.18
N GLY A 251 29.39 46.89 -24.56
CA GLY A 251 29.35 48.25 -25.10
C GLY A 251 29.91 48.32 -26.52
N LEU A 252 31.05 47.69 -26.77
CA LEU A 252 31.65 47.62 -28.12
C LEU A 252 30.79 46.81 -29.09
N THR A 253 30.22 45.69 -28.63
CA THR A 253 29.22 44.94 -29.42
C THR A 253 27.98 45.79 -29.69
N PHE A 254 27.51 46.63 -28.77
CA PHE A 254 26.43 47.58 -29.06
C PHE A 254 26.84 48.60 -30.13
N VAL A 255 28.00 49.22 -29.97
CA VAL A 255 28.49 50.26 -30.90
C VAL A 255 28.75 49.69 -32.29
N ARG A 256 29.22 48.44 -32.41
CA ARG A 256 29.42 47.79 -33.70
C ARG A 256 28.13 47.21 -34.26
N GLU A 257 27.47 46.33 -33.51
CA GLU A 257 26.43 45.45 -34.06
C GLU A 257 25.00 46.01 -33.89
N LEU A 258 24.76 46.85 -32.87
CA LEU A 258 23.41 47.35 -32.53
C LEU A 258 23.21 48.82 -32.87
N LEU A 259 24.29 49.55 -33.16
CA LEU A 259 24.25 50.89 -33.70
C LEU A 259 23.35 50.96 -34.96
N PRO A 260 23.42 50.03 -35.94
CA PRO A 260 22.48 50.00 -37.06
C PRO A 260 21.00 49.93 -36.63
N GLY A 261 20.68 49.20 -35.55
CA GLY A 261 19.33 49.11 -35.00
C GLY A 261 18.83 50.38 -34.29
N ILE A 262 19.71 51.07 -33.57
CA ILE A 262 19.42 52.41 -32.99
C ILE A 262 19.14 53.41 -34.11
N LEU A 263 19.98 53.35 -35.14
CA LEU A 263 19.94 54.18 -36.32
C LEU A 263 18.67 53.90 -37.17
N ASN A 264 18.21 52.65 -37.27
CA ASN A 264 16.93 52.25 -37.88
C ASN A 264 15.68 52.92 -37.29
N SER A 265 15.77 53.46 -36.08
CA SER A 265 14.67 54.15 -35.41
C SER A 265 14.65 55.66 -35.68
N ILE A 266 15.79 56.25 -36.07
CA ILE A 266 15.94 57.67 -36.38
C ILE A 266 15.32 57.92 -37.77
N GLY A 267 14.08 58.42 -37.77
CA GLY A 267 13.32 58.72 -38.98
C GLY A 267 11.95 58.06 -39.07
N LYS A 268 11.53 57.25 -38.07
CA LYS A 268 10.24 56.53 -38.11
C LYS A 268 9.09 57.20 -37.35
N SER A 269 9.19 58.46 -36.92
CA SER A 269 8.02 59.15 -36.36
C SER A 269 7.01 59.50 -37.47
N ASP A 270 5.74 59.10 -37.29
CA ASP A 270 4.56 59.26 -38.16
C ASP A 270 4.75 60.16 -39.41
N ARG A 271 5.08 59.52 -40.54
CA ARG A 271 5.23 60.19 -41.85
C ARG A 271 3.93 60.12 -42.67
N SER A 272 2.87 60.73 -42.15
CA SER A 272 1.57 60.78 -42.81
C SER A 272 1.29 62.12 -43.51
N ASP A 273 2.24 62.67 -44.27
CA ASP A 273 1.93 63.70 -45.29
C ASP A 273 3.14 63.91 -46.23
N TYR A 274 2.95 63.58 -47.52
CA TYR A 274 3.98 63.68 -48.56
C TYR A 274 3.78 64.96 -49.37
N GLY A 275 4.74 65.89 -49.33
CA GLY A 275 4.71 67.10 -50.15
C GLY A 275 5.93 68.04 -50.12
N GLU A 276 6.82 67.93 -49.12
CA GLU A 276 7.96 68.85 -48.97
C GLU A 276 9.33 68.13 -49.00
N LEU A 277 10.39 68.85 -49.39
CA LEU A 277 11.77 68.35 -49.54
C LEU A 277 12.38 67.78 -48.24
N GLY A 278 11.96 68.30 -47.07
CA GLY A 278 12.48 67.91 -45.76
C GLY A 278 12.20 66.43 -45.40
N PRO A 279 10.93 65.98 -45.41
CA PRO A 279 10.56 64.58 -45.16
C PRO A 279 11.22 63.54 -46.08
N LEU A 280 11.40 63.84 -47.37
CA LEU A 280 12.06 62.94 -48.34
C LEU A 280 13.57 62.86 -48.11
N PHE A 281 14.21 63.97 -47.75
CA PHE A 281 15.60 63.97 -47.31
C PHE A 281 15.79 63.19 -46.01
N LEU A 282 14.83 63.27 -45.09
CA LEU A 282 14.79 62.45 -43.88
C LEU A 282 14.58 60.97 -44.17
N GLN A 283 13.79 60.63 -45.19
CA GLN A 283 13.69 59.25 -45.67
C GLN A 283 15.02 58.78 -46.20
N ALA A 284 15.69 59.58 -47.01
CA ALA A 284 17.02 59.25 -47.48
C ALA A 284 18.05 59.19 -46.35
N MET A 285 17.96 60.06 -45.34
CA MET A 285 18.80 59.95 -44.15
C MET A 285 18.48 58.71 -43.34
N GLY A 286 17.21 58.42 -43.07
CA GLY A 286 16.77 57.24 -42.35
C GLY A 286 17.13 55.94 -43.08
N ASP A 287 16.98 55.89 -44.40
CA ASP A 287 17.30 54.76 -45.27
C ASP A 287 18.83 54.61 -45.41
N ALA A 288 19.59 55.71 -45.51
CA ALA A 288 21.05 55.68 -45.47
C ALA A 288 21.57 55.14 -44.15
N ILE A 289 20.91 55.56 -43.07
CA ILE A 289 21.19 55.19 -41.69
C ILE A 289 20.71 53.74 -41.43
N HIS A 290 19.75 53.25 -42.23
CA HIS A 290 19.21 51.88 -42.21
C HIS A 290 20.12 50.87 -42.91
N ASP A 291 20.68 51.22 -44.06
CA ASP A 291 21.53 50.36 -44.89
C ASP A 291 23.01 50.35 -44.46
N ILE A 292 23.31 50.92 -43.28
CA ILE A 292 24.66 50.92 -42.70
C ILE A 292 25.09 49.47 -42.41
N SER A 293 26.03 48.98 -43.21
CA SER A 293 26.83 47.78 -42.93
C SER A 293 28.22 48.21 -42.48
N LEU A 294 28.74 47.62 -41.40
CA LEU A 294 30.11 47.85 -40.95
C LEU A 294 31.06 46.91 -41.67
N ASP A 295 31.85 47.44 -42.59
CA ASP A 295 32.96 46.70 -43.21
C ASP A 295 34.21 46.84 -42.33
N THR A 296 34.66 45.74 -41.72
CA THR A 296 35.66 45.74 -40.63
C THR A 296 37.11 45.57 -41.08
N GLU A 297 37.47 45.84 -42.33
CA GLU A 297 38.84 45.62 -42.80
C GLU A 297 39.79 46.82 -42.61
N LYS A 298 40.60 46.72 -41.55
CA LYS A 298 41.95 47.29 -41.30
C LYS A 298 42.29 48.70 -41.81
N GLY A 299 42.69 49.56 -40.87
CA GLY A 299 43.59 50.69 -41.10
C GLY A 299 44.63 50.85 -39.97
N ASN A 300 45.91 51.06 -40.33
CA ASN A 300 47.09 51.18 -39.44
C ASN A 300 47.07 52.39 -38.44
N LYS A 301 45.95 52.69 -37.79
CA LYS A 301 45.79 53.84 -36.87
C LYS A 301 44.90 53.54 -35.66
N ALA A 302 44.85 52.30 -35.19
CA ALA A 302 43.95 51.94 -34.09
C ALA A 302 44.35 52.58 -32.75
N PHE A 303 43.40 53.20 -32.07
CA PHE A 303 43.60 53.78 -30.73
C PHE A 303 43.58 52.67 -29.67
N ASN A 304 44.57 52.65 -28.79
CA ASN A 304 44.65 51.66 -27.72
C ASN A 304 43.66 52.00 -26.58
N CYS A 305 42.56 51.25 -26.51
CA CYS A 305 41.52 51.41 -25.50
C CYS A 305 41.57 50.26 -24.48
N LEU A 306 42.51 50.33 -23.54
CA LEU A 306 42.60 49.35 -22.46
C LEU A 306 41.31 49.38 -21.59
N PRO A 307 40.76 48.21 -21.19
CA PRO A 307 41.25 46.85 -21.44
C PRO A 307 40.72 46.19 -22.74
N TRP A 308 39.85 46.87 -23.51
CA TRP A 308 39.17 46.32 -24.70
C TRP A 308 40.02 46.25 -25.97
N GLY A 309 41.28 46.66 -25.87
CA GLY A 309 42.26 46.56 -26.95
C GLY A 309 42.16 47.71 -27.94
N ASN A 310 42.64 47.46 -29.15
CA ASN A 310 42.74 48.47 -30.20
C ASN A 310 41.37 48.67 -30.89
N LEU A 311 40.98 49.93 -31.05
CA LEU A 311 39.74 50.34 -31.72
C LEU A 311 40.04 51.11 -32.99
N ASP A 312 39.28 50.85 -34.04
CA ASP A 312 39.30 51.61 -35.29
C ASP A 312 38.20 52.68 -35.26
N ASN A 313 38.38 53.74 -36.05
CA ASN A 313 37.32 54.73 -36.26
C ASN A 313 36.17 54.10 -37.06
N ILE A 314 34.95 54.55 -36.82
CA ILE A 314 33.78 54.16 -37.61
C ILE A 314 33.62 55.22 -38.68
N TYR A 315 33.76 54.85 -39.95
CA TYR A 315 33.44 55.72 -41.09
C TYR A 315 32.49 55.00 -42.03
N ILE A 316 31.32 55.58 -42.26
CA ILE A 316 30.28 55.04 -43.12
C ILE A 316 29.90 56.11 -44.13
N SER A 317 29.78 55.72 -45.40
CA SER A 317 29.36 56.60 -46.49
C SER A 317 28.27 55.90 -47.30
N GLN A 318 27.02 56.33 -47.13
CA GLN A 318 25.88 55.73 -47.82
C GLN A 318 25.28 56.70 -48.84
N ASN A 319 25.07 56.21 -50.06
CA ASN A 319 24.46 56.99 -51.13
C ASN A 319 22.98 56.62 -51.25
N VAL A 320 22.09 57.61 -51.15
CA VAL A 320 20.65 57.39 -51.24
C VAL A 320 20.09 58.12 -52.44
N SER A 321 19.51 57.34 -53.34
CA SER A 321 18.98 57.76 -54.64
C SER A 321 17.46 57.77 -54.67
N GLY A 322 16.89 58.49 -55.65
CA GLY A 322 15.44 58.50 -55.88
C GLY A 322 14.70 59.59 -55.09
N ILE A 323 15.43 60.60 -54.61
CA ILE A 323 14.86 61.75 -53.90
C ILE A 323 14.38 62.78 -54.95
N PRO A 324 13.07 63.05 -55.06
CA PRO A 324 12.55 64.07 -55.98
C PRO A 324 13.28 65.41 -55.80
N VAL A 325 13.63 66.09 -56.92
CA VAL A 325 14.37 67.37 -56.99
C VAL A 325 15.84 67.33 -56.56
N ILE A 326 16.22 66.47 -55.60
CA ILE A 326 17.58 66.40 -55.04
C ILE A 326 18.45 65.36 -55.79
N GLY A 327 17.83 64.33 -56.38
CA GLY A 327 18.53 63.24 -57.06
C GLY A 327 19.05 62.21 -56.07
N SER A 328 20.36 62.21 -55.80
CA SER A 328 21.00 61.35 -54.82
C SER A 328 21.85 62.15 -53.82
N VAL A 329 21.83 61.76 -52.55
CA VAL A 329 22.67 62.36 -51.51
C VAL A 329 23.55 61.30 -50.87
N THR A 330 24.83 61.64 -50.72
CA THR A 330 25.77 60.85 -49.91
C THR A 330 25.79 61.39 -48.49
N ILE A 331 25.55 60.51 -47.53
CA ILE A 331 25.59 60.81 -46.10
C ILE A 331 26.80 60.09 -45.52
N ASN A 332 27.64 60.84 -44.82
CA ASN A 332 28.81 60.31 -44.13
C ASN A 332 28.60 60.39 -42.62
N VAL A 333 28.81 59.27 -41.93
CA VAL A 333 28.86 59.19 -40.47
C VAL A 333 30.28 58.80 -40.07
N ASP A 334 30.91 59.63 -39.24
CA ASP A 334 32.27 59.39 -38.74
C ASP A 334 32.29 59.49 -37.21
N ILE A 335 32.85 58.48 -36.55
CA ILE A 335 33.17 58.48 -35.13
C ILE A 335 34.65 58.13 -34.98
N ALA A 336 35.43 59.08 -34.46
CA ALA A 336 36.83 58.85 -34.15
C ALA A 336 37.00 57.70 -33.13
N ASP A 337 38.02 56.87 -33.35
CA ASP A 337 38.47 55.80 -32.45
C ASP A 337 38.58 56.21 -30.96
N SER A 338 39.14 57.38 -30.69
CA SER A 338 39.24 57.97 -29.34
C SER A 338 37.88 58.29 -28.71
N ASN A 339 36.88 58.69 -29.50
CA ASN A 339 35.52 58.91 -29.03
C ASN A 339 34.75 57.59 -28.81
N ILE A 340 35.04 56.56 -29.61
CA ILE A 340 34.55 55.20 -29.35
C ILE A 340 35.13 54.71 -28.02
N CYS A 341 36.43 54.87 -27.80
CA CYS A 341 37.04 54.52 -26.52
C CYS A 341 36.43 55.28 -25.34
N LEU A 342 36.17 56.58 -25.50
CA LEU A 342 35.50 57.41 -24.49
C LEU A 342 34.08 56.91 -24.20
N THR A 343 33.34 56.50 -25.24
CA THR A 343 32.01 55.88 -25.11
C THR A 343 32.08 54.62 -24.26
N LEU A 344 32.97 53.68 -24.59
CA LEU A 344 33.10 52.42 -23.86
C LEU A 344 33.50 52.64 -22.42
N ARG A 345 34.50 53.50 -22.18
CA ARG A 345 34.97 53.81 -20.83
C ARG A 345 33.89 54.45 -19.98
N ASN A 346 33.24 55.50 -20.48
CA ASN A 346 32.17 56.16 -19.73
C ASN A 346 30.94 55.28 -19.53
N PHE A 347 30.71 54.29 -20.40
CA PHE A 347 29.66 53.30 -20.20
C PHE A 347 30.05 52.29 -19.11
N ALA A 348 31.24 51.69 -19.22
CA ALA A 348 31.76 50.74 -18.25
C ALA A 348 31.92 51.34 -16.85
N ASP A 349 32.36 52.60 -16.75
CA ASP A 349 32.53 53.36 -15.49
C ASP A 349 31.21 53.61 -14.76
N LYS A 350 30.05 53.33 -15.38
CA LYS A 350 28.76 53.33 -14.67
C LYS A 350 28.62 52.11 -13.77
N PHE A 351 29.30 51.00 -14.06
CA PHE A 351 29.21 49.73 -13.35
C PHE A 351 30.28 49.61 -12.26
N ASN A 352 30.14 50.41 -11.21
CA ASN A 352 31.01 50.37 -10.04
C ASN A 352 30.24 50.72 -8.75
N CYS A 353 30.91 50.55 -7.61
CA CYS A 353 30.35 50.80 -6.29
C CYS A 353 30.15 52.29 -5.94
N ALA A 354 30.58 53.23 -6.78
CA ALA A 354 30.23 54.64 -6.63
C ALA A 354 28.82 54.94 -7.19
N ASN A 355 28.37 54.17 -8.18
CA ASN A 355 27.08 54.31 -8.84
C ASN A 355 26.03 53.29 -8.39
N PHE A 356 26.49 52.16 -7.86
CA PHE A 356 25.67 51.06 -7.34
C PHE A 356 25.88 50.88 -5.84
N THR A 357 24.91 50.27 -5.15
CA THR A 357 25.01 49.95 -3.72
C THR A 357 25.70 48.60 -3.55
N CYS A 358 26.99 48.62 -3.22
CA CYS A 358 27.80 47.43 -2.97
C CYS A 358 27.86 47.07 -1.49
N LEU A 359 27.93 45.77 -1.17
CA LEU A 359 28.05 45.26 0.20
C LEU A 359 29.20 44.25 0.37
N PRO A 360 30.45 44.63 0.03
CA PRO A 360 31.59 43.72 0.12
C PRO A 360 31.89 43.27 1.56
N ASP A 361 31.56 44.08 2.57
CA ASP A 361 31.73 43.72 3.97
C ASP A 361 30.89 42.50 4.37
N TYR A 362 29.74 42.28 3.72
CA TYR A 362 28.87 41.14 3.98
C TYR A 362 29.11 39.98 3.00
N LEU A 363 29.32 40.30 1.72
CA LEU A 363 29.25 39.31 0.63
C LEU A 363 30.58 39.10 -0.11
N GLY A 364 31.57 39.95 0.12
CA GLY A 364 32.88 39.88 -0.53
C GLY A 364 33.67 38.65 -0.12
N VAL A 365 34.80 38.40 -0.80
CA VAL A 365 35.70 37.28 -0.51
C VAL A 365 37.18 37.70 -0.46
N GLN A 366 37.47 38.99 -0.66
CA GLN A 366 38.83 39.53 -0.54
C GLN A 366 39.36 39.55 0.91
N PRO A 367 40.69 39.65 1.09
CA PRO A 367 41.28 40.01 2.38
C PRO A 367 40.63 41.26 3.01
N GLY A 368 40.14 41.11 4.23
CA GLY A 368 39.46 42.19 4.97
C GLY A 368 37.99 42.44 4.59
N GLN A 369 37.40 41.60 3.74
CA GLN A 369 36.00 41.67 3.33
C GLN A 369 35.27 40.35 3.63
N GLY A 370 33.94 40.43 3.68
CA GLY A 370 33.04 39.27 3.70
C GLY A 370 33.00 38.51 5.01
N ASP A 371 32.04 38.83 5.85
CA ASP A 371 31.64 38.04 7.03
C ASP A 371 30.12 38.23 7.19
N LEU A 372 29.34 37.34 6.57
CA LEU A 372 27.88 37.53 6.45
C LEU A 372 27.19 37.39 7.82
N ASN A 373 27.58 36.39 8.61
CA ASN A 373 26.97 36.04 9.89
C ASN A 373 27.57 36.77 11.10
N ALA A 374 28.68 37.51 10.92
CA ALA A 374 29.41 38.23 11.97
C ALA A 374 30.14 37.32 12.97
N ASP A 375 30.51 36.10 12.59
CA ASP A 375 31.19 35.15 13.47
C ASP A 375 32.72 35.34 13.51
N GLY A 376 33.26 36.24 12.69
CA GLY A 376 34.69 36.53 12.58
C GLY A 376 35.44 35.66 11.58
N THR A 377 34.78 34.68 10.97
CA THR A 377 35.27 33.87 9.85
C THR A 377 34.89 34.58 8.56
N ARG A 378 35.82 34.67 7.61
CA ARG A 378 35.49 35.28 6.31
C ARG A 378 34.74 34.29 5.45
N ASN A 379 33.86 34.81 4.58
CA ASN A 379 33.13 34.02 3.57
C ASN A 379 34.05 33.07 2.79
N ILE A 380 35.25 33.52 2.41
CA ILE A 380 36.23 32.70 1.67
C ILE A 380 36.83 31.57 2.52
N ASP A 381 37.04 31.81 3.81
CA ASP A 381 37.59 30.81 4.73
C ASP A 381 36.52 29.74 5.01
N SER A 382 35.26 30.16 5.21
CA SER A 382 34.11 29.27 5.33
C SER A 382 33.93 28.36 4.10
N TRP A 383 34.13 28.88 2.89
CA TRP A 383 34.11 28.10 1.65
C TRP A 383 35.17 26.98 1.60
N PHE A 384 36.39 27.26 2.09
CA PHE A 384 37.42 26.23 2.15
C PHE A 384 37.20 25.24 3.29
N ASN A 385 36.72 25.72 4.44
CA ASN A 385 36.38 24.87 5.59
C ASN A 385 35.20 23.94 5.31
N SER A 386 34.30 24.32 4.39
CA SER A 386 33.18 23.49 3.95
C SER A 386 33.59 22.37 2.98
N GLY A 387 34.88 22.23 2.65
CA GLY A 387 35.35 21.26 1.67
C GLY A 387 34.90 21.59 0.24
N LEU A 388 34.70 22.88 -0.08
CA LEU A 388 34.20 23.35 -1.40
C LEU A 388 32.75 22.92 -1.69
N SER A 389 31.96 22.70 -0.64
CA SER A 389 30.52 22.43 -0.75
C SER A 389 29.73 23.73 -0.62
N LEU A 390 28.93 24.07 -1.63
CA LEU A 390 28.04 25.24 -1.62
C LEU A 390 27.02 25.15 -0.48
N GLN A 391 26.52 23.95 -0.20
CA GLN A 391 25.52 23.70 0.83
C GLN A 391 26.10 23.90 2.23
N GLU A 392 27.26 23.30 2.50
CA GLU A 392 27.94 23.46 3.79
C GLU A 392 28.50 24.88 3.98
N TRP A 393 28.91 25.56 2.89
CA TRP A 393 29.34 26.96 2.96
C TRP A 393 28.18 27.90 3.34
N LYS A 394 27.00 27.74 2.72
CA LYS A 394 25.80 28.51 3.09
C LYS A 394 25.49 28.35 4.59
N LEU A 395 25.53 27.12 5.10
CA LEU A 395 25.26 26.84 6.51
C LEU A 395 26.29 27.45 7.44
N ALA A 396 27.57 27.39 7.09
CA ALA A 396 28.63 28.06 7.84
C ALA A 396 28.35 29.56 7.97
N GLU A 397 27.84 30.19 6.91
CA GLU A 397 27.44 31.61 6.88
C GLU A 397 26.02 31.86 7.42
N GLY A 398 25.41 30.90 8.11
CA GLY A 398 24.14 31.10 8.80
C GLY A 398 22.91 31.20 7.88
N ILE A 399 23.04 30.74 6.63
CA ILE A 399 21.97 30.77 5.63
C ILE A 399 21.71 29.38 5.04
N GLY A 400 20.50 29.18 4.54
CA GLY A 400 20.05 27.89 4.01
C GLY A 400 19.80 26.84 5.09
N GLY A 401 19.41 25.66 4.64
CA GLY A 401 19.05 24.53 5.46
C GLY A 401 18.60 23.39 4.58
N TYR A 402 18.82 22.15 5.01
CA TYR A 402 18.50 21.00 4.18
C TYR A 402 18.04 19.81 5.01
N LEU A 403 17.27 18.96 4.36
CA LEU A 403 16.89 17.64 4.82
C LEU A 403 16.79 16.75 3.59
N ASP A 404 17.72 15.81 3.49
CA ASP A 404 17.86 14.89 2.35
C ASP A 404 17.84 13.43 2.84
N ILE A 405 17.45 12.52 1.96
CA ILE A 405 17.59 11.07 2.16
C ILE A 405 18.77 10.60 1.32
N LEU A 406 19.80 10.09 1.99
CA LEU A 406 21.01 9.53 1.36
C LEU A 406 20.82 8.06 0.98
N VAL A 407 20.11 7.29 1.82
CA VAL A 407 19.86 5.86 1.61
C VAL A 407 18.37 5.59 1.79
N GLN A 408 17.75 5.08 0.73
CA GLN A 408 16.36 4.64 0.74
C GLN A 408 16.24 3.23 1.33
N PRO A 409 15.13 2.91 2.01
CA PRO A 409 14.86 1.54 2.40
C PRO A 409 14.71 0.62 1.19
N THR A 410 15.02 -0.65 1.38
CA THR A 410 15.03 -1.65 0.29
C THR A 410 13.81 -2.55 0.35
N GLN A 411 13.35 -2.99 -0.83
CA GLN A 411 12.29 -4.00 -0.94
C GLN A 411 12.78 -5.37 -0.49
N ALA A 412 11.88 -6.18 0.08
CA ALA A 412 12.17 -7.59 0.35
C ALA A 412 12.28 -8.37 -0.97
N VAL A 413 13.37 -9.13 -1.14
CA VAL A 413 13.63 -9.93 -2.35
C VAL A 413 12.65 -11.10 -2.47
N LEU A 414 12.27 -11.70 -1.34
CA LEU A 414 11.32 -12.81 -1.26
C LEU A 414 10.15 -12.43 -0.35
N PRO A 415 8.96 -13.06 -0.55
CA PRO A 415 7.86 -12.92 0.39
C PRO A 415 8.28 -13.31 1.80
N VAL A 416 7.93 -12.47 2.79
CA VAL A 416 8.31 -12.66 4.19
C VAL A 416 7.18 -13.37 4.91
N LYS A 417 7.45 -14.50 5.58
CA LYS A 417 6.41 -15.33 6.21
C LYS A 417 5.70 -14.57 7.33
N TYR A 418 4.48 -15.00 7.65
CA TYR A 418 3.77 -14.45 8.79
C TYR A 418 4.59 -14.67 10.08
N GLY A 419 4.73 -13.62 10.89
CA GLY A 419 5.48 -13.64 12.14
C GLY A 419 7.00 -13.42 12.00
N ASP A 420 7.54 -13.51 10.77
CA ASP A 420 8.94 -13.20 10.52
C ASP A 420 9.17 -11.68 10.47
N GLN A 421 10.42 -11.28 10.70
CA GLN A 421 10.84 -9.88 10.66
C GLN A 421 11.62 -9.55 9.38
N HIS A 422 11.52 -8.29 8.94
CA HIS A 422 12.33 -7.75 7.86
C HIS A 422 13.00 -6.45 8.32
N TRP A 423 14.27 -6.23 7.98
CA TRP A 423 14.98 -4.99 8.33
C TRP A 423 14.72 -3.90 7.30
N LEU A 424 14.35 -2.72 7.77
CA LEU A 424 14.26 -1.50 6.97
C LEU A 424 15.20 -0.44 7.54
N GLN A 425 15.87 0.28 6.65
CA GLN A 425 16.82 1.34 7.02
C GLN A 425 16.64 2.54 6.10
N VAL A 426 16.68 3.72 6.70
CA VAL A 426 16.76 4.99 5.98
C VAL A 426 17.88 5.82 6.58
N GLU A 427 18.71 6.42 5.72
CA GLU A 427 19.76 7.34 6.15
C GLU A 427 19.44 8.73 5.63
N GLY A 428 19.43 9.70 6.52
CA GLY A 428 19.18 11.10 6.19
C GLY A 428 20.40 11.95 6.46
N ALA A 429 20.51 13.07 5.74
CA ALA A 429 21.43 14.14 6.03
C ALA A 429 20.64 15.43 6.23
N SER A 430 21.04 16.25 7.20
CA SER A 430 20.38 17.52 7.47
C SER A 430 21.33 18.50 8.14
N SER A 431 21.05 19.78 7.93
CA SER A 431 21.68 20.89 8.64
C SER A 431 21.26 20.98 10.12
N ALA A 432 20.28 20.19 10.55
CA ALA A 432 19.81 20.11 11.93
C ALA A 432 19.62 18.65 12.37
N THR A 433 19.33 18.42 13.65
CA THR A 433 19.05 17.08 14.16
C THR A 433 17.84 16.46 13.46
N ILE A 434 18.02 15.24 12.94
CA ILE A 434 16.96 14.49 12.25
C ILE A 434 16.16 13.67 13.26
N GLY A 435 14.84 13.84 13.25
CA GLY A 435 13.88 12.91 13.83
C GLY A 435 13.31 11.97 12.77
N TYR A 436 13.05 10.72 13.14
CA TYR A 436 12.46 9.71 12.26
C TYR A 436 11.10 9.28 12.79
N GLN A 437 10.19 8.91 11.89
CA GLN A 437 8.95 8.21 12.23
C GLN A 437 8.59 7.24 11.10
N TRP A 438 8.50 5.95 11.42
CA TRP A 438 8.01 4.95 10.47
C TRP A 438 6.50 4.86 10.48
N TYR A 439 5.93 4.67 9.29
CA TYR A 439 4.52 4.45 9.05
C TYR A 439 4.31 3.09 8.40
N SER A 440 3.17 2.45 8.68
CA SER A 440 2.78 1.19 8.05
C SER A 440 1.29 1.10 7.76
N GLY A 441 0.91 0.29 6.78
CA GLY A 441 -0.49 0.08 6.39
C GLY A 441 -0.67 -1.11 5.46
N TYR A 442 -1.92 -1.47 5.18
CA TYR A 442 -2.28 -2.54 4.23
C TYR A 442 -2.54 -2.02 2.81
N SER A 443 -2.52 -0.70 2.63
CA SER A 443 -2.64 0.00 1.36
C SER A 443 -1.66 1.19 1.34
N PRO A 444 -1.25 1.67 0.14
CA PRO A 444 -0.34 2.81 0.03
C PRO A 444 -0.93 4.12 0.57
N ASP A 445 -2.26 4.26 0.59
CA ASP A 445 -2.95 5.51 0.95
C ASP A 445 -3.37 5.57 2.43
N GLU A 446 -3.29 4.46 3.17
CA GLU A 446 -3.76 4.33 4.56
C GLU A 446 -2.61 3.95 5.51
N LEU A 447 -1.50 4.68 5.42
CA LEU A 447 -0.39 4.49 6.34
C LEU A 447 -0.65 5.17 7.69
N THR A 448 -0.31 4.47 8.77
CA THR A 448 -0.43 4.97 10.16
C THR A 448 0.93 4.91 10.87
N PRO A 449 1.21 5.87 11.78
CA PRO A 449 2.50 5.90 12.47
C PRO A 449 2.66 4.67 13.37
N VAL A 450 3.80 4.00 13.26
CA VAL A 450 4.17 2.87 14.11
C VAL A 450 4.73 3.41 15.42
N SER A 451 4.05 3.10 16.53
CA SER A 451 4.47 3.55 17.87
C SER A 451 5.89 3.05 18.20
N GLY A 452 6.76 3.97 18.63
CA GLY A 452 8.14 3.67 19.02
C GLY A 452 9.14 3.49 17.88
N ALA A 453 8.70 3.46 16.62
CA ALA A 453 9.59 3.35 15.47
C ALA A 453 10.13 4.72 15.03
N THR A 454 11.01 5.30 15.86
CA THR A 454 11.53 6.67 15.69
C THR A 454 13.04 6.75 15.41
N THR A 455 13.62 5.67 14.90
CA THR A 455 15.04 5.53 14.57
C THR A 455 15.26 5.35 13.07
N GLN A 456 16.50 5.54 12.62
CA GLN A 456 16.92 5.26 11.22
C GLN A 456 16.58 3.86 10.75
N GLY A 457 16.62 2.90 11.68
CA GLY A 457 16.33 1.50 11.44
C GLY A 457 15.02 1.04 12.07
N PHE A 458 14.35 0.10 11.42
CA PHE A 458 13.09 -0.48 11.88
C PHE A 458 13.00 -1.98 11.51
N PHE A 459 12.60 -2.81 12.47
CA PHE A 459 12.37 -4.25 12.29
C PHE A 459 10.87 -4.58 12.41
N PRO A 460 10.05 -4.35 11.37
CA PRO A 460 8.66 -4.78 11.36
C PRO A 460 8.54 -6.30 11.42
N THR A 461 7.53 -6.77 12.16
CA THR A 461 7.05 -8.15 12.10
C THR A 461 5.89 -8.24 11.11
N MET A 462 5.91 -9.22 10.22
CA MET A 462 4.88 -9.38 9.20
C MET A 462 3.62 -9.99 9.79
N ASP A 463 2.49 -9.30 9.60
CA ASP A 463 1.17 -9.68 10.11
C ASP A 463 0.19 -10.10 9.00
N VAL A 464 0.71 -10.38 7.80
CA VAL A 464 -0.06 -10.83 6.63
C VAL A 464 0.62 -11.99 5.90
N TYR A 465 -0.16 -12.81 5.20
CA TYR A 465 0.31 -13.89 4.35
C TYR A 465 -0.46 -13.96 3.03
N SER A 466 0.15 -14.58 2.01
CA SER A 466 -0.45 -14.83 0.70
C SER A 466 -0.69 -16.32 0.51
N VAL A 467 -1.88 -16.70 0.04
CA VAL A 467 -2.25 -18.11 -0.20
C VAL A 467 -3.40 -18.18 -1.20
N GLY A 468 -3.53 -19.31 -1.90
CA GLY A 468 -4.66 -19.55 -2.82
C GLY A 468 -4.74 -18.61 -4.03
N GLY A 469 -3.61 -18.00 -4.42
CA GLY A 469 -3.56 -17.01 -5.50
C GLY A 469 -3.88 -15.57 -5.08
N THR A 470 -4.33 -15.36 -3.85
CA THR A 470 -4.52 -14.03 -3.27
C THR A 470 -3.21 -13.52 -2.68
N ASN A 471 -2.69 -12.43 -3.24
CA ASN A 471 -1.48 -11.77 -2.74
C ASN A 471 -1.85 -10.69 -1.73
N MET A 472 -1.26 -10.76 -0.53
CA MET A 472 -1.37 -9.74 0.50
C MET A 472 -0.04 -9.00 0.64
N TYR A 473 -0.12 -7.70 0.94
CA TYR A 473 1.03 -6.84 1.08
C TYR A 473 0.93 -6.00 2.35
N LYS A 474 2.09 -5.62 2.88
CA LYS A 474 2.24 -4.62 3.92
C LYS A 474 3.14 -3.52 3.40
N TYR A 475 2.74 -2.27 3.62
CA TYR A 475 3.44 -1.10 3.14
C TYR A 475 4.13 -0.37 4.29
N TYR A 476 5.30 0.19 4.03
CA TYR A 476 6.10 0.95 4.99
C TYR A 476 6.70 2.20 4.37
N GLN A 477 6.76 3.28 5.14
CA GLN A 477 7.42 4.53 4.74
C GLN A 477 8.01 5.21 5.96
N ALA A 478 9.24 5.73 5.86
CA ALA A 478 9.81 6.59 6.88
C ALA A 478 9.56 8.05 6.54
N VAL A 479 9.19 8.84 7.53
CA VAL A 479 9.19 10.31 7.43
C VAL A 479 10.32 10.83 8.30
N LEU A 480 11.26 11.52 7.66
CA LEU A 480 12.31 12.26 8.31
C LEU A 480 11.77 13.66 8.62
N SER A 481 12.21 14.22 9.73
CA SER A 481 11.88 15.57 10.14
C SER A 481 13.12 16.27 10.68
N ALA A 482 13.29 17.54 10.36
CA ALA A 482 14.32 18.39 10.93
C ALA A 482 13.74 19.79 11.11
N THR A 483 14.11 20.46 12.20
CA THR A 483 13.67 21.84 12.44
C THR A 483 14.84 22.77 12.22
N TYR A 484 14.72 23.63 11.22
CA TYR A 484 15.66 24.69 10.89
C TYR A 484 14.85 25.88 10.33
N CYS A 485 15.35 27.11 10.44
CA CYS A 485 14.61 28.32 10.05
C CYS A 485 13.31 28.54 10.85
N GLY A 486 13.24 28.06 12.08
CA GLY A 486 12.06 28.18 12.93
C GLY A 486 10.83 27.39 12.44
N ALA A 487 11.00 26.51 11.45
CA ALA A 487 9.94 25.70 10.86
C ALA A 487 10.33 24.21 10.79
N PRO A 488 9.38 23.28 10.96
CA PRO A 488 9.62 21.87 10.73
C PRO A 488 9.62 21.59 9.22
N HIS A 489 10.66 20.90 8.76
CA HIS A 489 10.77 20.35 7.42
C HIS A 489 10.66 18.84 7.49
N THR A 490 9.95 18.23 6.54
CA THR A 490 9.75 16.78 6.50
C THR A 490 10.01 16.23 5.11
N LEU A 491 10.64 15.08 5.04
CA LEU A 491 10.89 14.34 3.81
C LEU A 491 10.47 12.88 3.99
N ALA A 492 9.70 12.34 3.05
CA ALA A 492 9.26 10.95 3.08
C ALA A 492 10.20 10.08 2.24
N SER A 493 10.53 8.89 2.74
CA SER A 493 11.24 7.86 1.99
C SER A 493 10.38 7.30 0.86
N ASP A 494 11.02 6.51 0.01
CA ASP A 494 10.31 5.65 -0.93
C ASP A 494 9.36 4.72 -0.18
N LEU A 495 8.22 4.43 -0.81
CA LEU A 495 7.23 3.51 -0.28
C LEU A 495 7.69 2.07 -0.48
N ILE A 496 7.84 1.34 0.62
CA ILE A 496 8.21 -0.08 0.61
C ILE A 496 6.96 -0.95 0.61
N GLN A 497 6.94 -1.96 -0.26
CA GLN A 497 5.85 -2.92 -0.39
C GLN A 497 6.40 -4.33 -0.15
N ILE A 498 6.09 -4.90 1.01
CA ILE A 498 6.51 -6.26 1.36
C ILE A 498 5.35 -7.22 1.13
N LYS A 499 5.59 -8.24 0.29
CA LYS A 499 4.62 -9.32 0.06
C LYS A 499 4.61 -10.28 1.25
N GLY A 500 3.42 -10.58 1.78
CA GLY A 500 3.24 -11.63 2.78
C GLY A 500 3.52 -13.00 2.19
N GLY A 501 4.34 -13.79 2.87
CA GLY A 501 4.76 -15.15 2.49
C GLY A 501 3.74 -16.21 2.90
N THR A 502 4.23 -17.34 3.39
CA THR A 502 3.36 -18.45 3.83
C THR A 502 2.64 -18.13 5.14
N PRO A 503 1.40 -18.63 5.34
CA PRO A 503 0.71 -18.54 6.63
C PRO A 503 1.43 -19.34 7.72
N PRO A 504 1.06 -19.15 9.01
CA PRO A 504 1.49 -20.04 10.09
C PRO A 504 1.02 -21.48 9.84
N ASP A 505 1.86 -22.45 10.13
CA ASP A 505 1.50 -23.86 9.94
C ASP A 505 0.37 -24.30 10.88
N ILE A 506 -0.61 -25.03 10.33
CA ILE A 506 -1.61 -25.76 11.13
C ILE A 506 -0.97 -27.10 11.48
N ALA A 507 -0.56 -27.29 12.73
CA ALA A 507 -0.03 -28.56 13.22
C ALA A 507 -1.19 -29.52 13.52
N ILE A 508 -1.12 -30.77 13.03
CA ILE A 508 -2.06 -31.84 13.36
C ILE A 508 -1.27 -32.83 14.21
N ASP A 509 -1.52 -32.82 15.51
CA ASP A 509 -0.80 -33.60 16.50
C ASP A 509 -1.33 -35.04 16.56
N ASP A 510 -2.65 -35.20 16.51
CA ASP A 510 -3.32 -36.51 16.48
C ASP A 510 -4.21 -36.61 15.23
N GLN A 511 -3.96 -37.63 14.41
CA GLN A 511 -4.73 -37.92 13.20
C GLN A 511 -5.93 -38.81 13.52
N PRO A 512 -7.05 -38.69 12.77
CA PRO A 512 -8.19 -39.57 12.95
C PRO A 512 -7.85 -41.02 12.62
N GLN A 513 -8.25 -41.94 13.49
CA GLN A 513 -7.95 -43.36 13.36
C GLN A 513 -9.19 -44.14 12.94
N GLY A 514 -9.09 -44.84 11.81
CA GLY A 514 -10.12 -45.76 11.32
C GLY A 514 -10.04 -47.14 12.00
N GLY A 515 -10.89 -48.08 11.56
CA GLY A 515 -10.93 -49.42 12.13
C GLY A 515 -12.02 -50.31 11.55
N ASN A 516 -12.08 -51.54 12.05
CA ASN A 516 -13.14 -52.51 11.77
C ASN A 516 -14.11 -52.54 12.95
N PHE A 517 -15.40 -52.33 12.68
CA PHE A 517 -16.45 -52.22 13.69
C PHE A 517 -17.61 -53.16 13.36
N PHE A 518 -18.41 -53.49 14.37
CA PHE A 518 -19.65 -54.25 14.22
C PHE A 518 -20.85 -53.29 14.23
N PRO A 519 -21.96 -53.64 13.54
CA PRO A 519 -23.19 -52.85 13.60
C PRO A 519 -23.65 -52.63 15.04
N GLY A 520 -23.90 -51.37 15.41
CA GLY A 520 -24.27 -50.99 16.77
C GLY A 520 -23.13 -50.47 17.64
N ASP A 521 -21.87 -50.66 17.23
CA ASP A 521 -20.71 -50.12 17.95
C ASP A 521 -20.70 -48.58 17.92
N GLY A 522 -20.18 -47.97 19.00
CA GLY A 522 -19.86 -46.55 19.05
C GLY A 522 -18.49 -46.26 18.41
N VAL A 523 -18.43 -45.36 17.44
CA VAL A 523 -17.20 -44.99 16.72
C VAL A 523 -16.94 -43.48 16.84
N ASN A 524 -15.73 -43.09 17.25
CA ASN A 524 -15.30 -41.71 17.29
C ASN A 524 -14.02 -41.53 16.46
N LEU A 525 -14.07 -40.66 15.45
CA LEU A 525 -12.89 -40.19 14.74
C LEU A 525 -12.50 -38.82 15.30
N SER A 526 -11.36 -38.72 15.95
CA SER A 526 -10.89 -37.48 16.58
C SER A 526 -9.65 -36.92 15.89
N VAL A 527 -9.57 -35.60 15.80
CA VAL A 527 -8.36 -34.88 15.39
C VAL A 527 -7.94 -33.92 16.49
N LYS A 528 -6.63 -33.78 16.72
CA LYS A 528 -6.06 -32.74 17.58
C LYS A 528 -5.14 -31.87 16.73
N ALA A 529 -5.42 -30.58 16.70
CA ALA A 529 -4.66 -29.63 15.89
C ALA A 529 -4.47 -28.31 16.62
N GLY A 530 -3.40 -27.59 16.27
CA GLY A 530 -3.04 -26.29 16.82
C GLY A 530 -2.49 -25.35 15.74
N VAL A 531 -2.50 -24.04 16.05
CA VAL A 531 -1.91 -23.00 15.21
C VAL A 531 -1.31 -21.90 16.08
N ALA A 532 -0.20 -21.31 15.64
CA ALA A 532 0.51 -20.29 16.41
C ALA A 532 -0.22 -18.93 16.48
N ALA A 533 -1.08 -18.63 15.49
CA ALA A 533 -1.82 -17.37 15.42
C ALA A 533 -3.13 -17.52 14.64
N GLY A 534 -4.13 -16.69 14.96
CA GLY A 534 -5.41 -16.59 14.25
C GLY A 534 -6.62 -16.60 15.17
N SER A 535 -7.82 -16.62 14.57
CA SER A 535 -9.10 -16.59 15.28
C SER A 535 -9.53 -17.93 15.89
N GLY A 536 -8.75 -18.99 15.64
CA GLY A 536 -9.05 -20.36 16.05
C GLY A 536 -9.28 -21.28 14.86
N LEU A 537 -9.20 -22.59 15.11
CA LEU A 537 -9.37 -23.61 14.06
C LEU A 537 -10.85 -23.90 13.83
N THR A 538 -11.23 -24.05 12.56
CA THR A 538 -12.54 -24.56 12.16
C THR A 538 -12.38 -25.90 11.44
N TYR A 539 -13.34 -26.80 11.64
CA TYR A 539 -13.30 -28.16 11.11
C TYR A 539 -14.46 -28.38 10.14
N GLN A 540 -14.21 -29.19 9.12
CA GLN A 540 -15.25 -29.66 8.20
C GLN A 540 -14.94 -31.11 7.82
N TRP A 541 -15.72 -32.06 8.33
CA TRP A 541 -15.57 -33.46 7.97
C TRP A 541 -16.03 -33.72 6.53
N GLN A 542 -15.33 -34.62 5.87
CA GLN A 542 -15.57 -35.04 4.51
C GLN A 542 -15.62 -36.57 4.43
N LYS A 543 -16.58 -37.09 3.67
CA LYS A 543 -16.67 -38.50 3.30
C LYS A 543 -16.30 -38.67 1.82
N PHE A 544 -15.44 -39.63 1.52
CA PHE A 544 -15.09 -39.95 0.14
C PHE A 544 -16.26 -40.62 -0.56
N ASN A 545 -16.68 -40.04 -1.69
CA ASN A 545 -17.68 -40.62 -2.55
C ASN A 545 -17.02 -41.47 -3.64
N MET A 546 -17.15 -42.78 -3.52
CA MET A 546 -16.57 -43.73 -4.46
C MET A 546 -17.16 -43.62 -5.88
N SER A 547 -18.41 -43.16 -6.04
CA SER A 547 -19.03 -43.06 -7.38
C SER A 547 -18.51 -41.88 -8.19
N THR A 548 -18.12 -40.78 -7.52
CA THR A 548 -17.60 -39.57 -8.16
C THR A 548 -16.10 -39.40 -7.98
N GLY A 549 -15.44 -40.29 -7.23
CA GLY A 549 -14.02 -40.19 -6.90
C GLY A 549 -13.63 -38.92 -6.13
N SER A 550 -14.59 -38.30 -5.45
CA SER A 550 -14.43 -36.97 -4.85
C SER A 550 -14.77 -36.96 -3.36
N TRP A 551 -14.20 -36.01 -2.62
CA TRP A 551 -14.52 -35.79 -1.22
C TRP A 551 -15.72 -34.85 -1.08
N ASN A 552 -16.75 -35.29 -0.36
CA ASN A 552 -17.95 -34.51 -0.12
C ASN A 552 -18.00 -34.06 1.33
N ASN A 553 -18.29 -32.78 1.56
CA ASN A 553 -18.52 -32.26 2.91
C ASN A 553 -19.72 -32.94 3.55
N MET A 554 -19.55 -33.38 4.79
CA MET A 554 -20.65 -33.81 5.64
C MET A 554 -21.32 -32.57 6.23
N PRO A 555 -22.61 -32.31 5.93
CA PRO A 555 -23.31 -31.18 6.52
C PRO A 555 -23.23 -31.25 8.05
N VAL A 556 -23.11 -30.09 8.71
CA VAL A 556 -23.10 -29.89 10.17
C VAL A 556 -21.95 -30.51 10.98
N GLU A 557 -21.13 -31.38 10.40
CA GLU A 557 -20.00 -32.01 11.11
C GLU A 557 -18.77 -31.09 11.16
N THR A 558 -18.78 -30.15 12.11
CA THR A 558 -17.80 -29.07 12.25
C THR A 558 -16.97 -29.11 13.54
N SER A 559 -17.01 -30.24 14.25
CA SER A 559 -16.23 -30.49 15.46
C SER A 559 -14.92 -31.21 15.16
N GLY A 560 -13.94 -31.11 16.08
CA GLY A 560 -12.72 -31.92 16.04
C GLY A 560 -12.96 -33.42 16.26
N VAL A 561 -14.20 -33.84 16.59
CA VAL A 561 -14.60 -35.25 16.72
C VAL A 561 -15.84 -35.51 15.86
N LEU A 562 -15.78 -36.54 15.01
CA LEU A 562 -16.93 -37.12 14.32
C LEU A 562 -17.36 -38.38 15.06
N SER A 563 -18.63 -38.43 15.49
CA SER A 563 -19.16 -39.51 16.33
C SER A 563 -20.30 -40.26 15.66
N PHE A 564 -20.23 -41.59 15.68
CA PHE A 564 -21.32 -42.50 15.33
C PHE A 564 -21.69 -43.30 16.58
N PRO A 565 -22.75 -42.93 17.33
CA PRO A 565 -23.14 -43.64 18.56
C PRO A 565 -23.52 -45.10 18.34
N SER A 566 -24.03 -45.42 17.15
CA SER A 566 -24.37 -46.77 16.71
C SER A 566 -24.11 -46.85 15.21
N VAL A 567 -22.95 -47.38 14.83
CA VAL A 567 -22.49 -47.40 13.44
C VAL A 567 -23.26 -48.44 12.61
N THR A 568 -23.54 -48.10 11.35
CA THR A 568 -24.25 -48.95 10.38
C THR A 568 -23.39 -49.21 9.14
N PRO A 569 -23.65 -50.27 8.36
CA PRO A 569 -22.92 -50.55 7.12
C PRO A 569 -22.91 -49.39 6.11
N ALA A 570 -23.95 -48.56 6.08
CA ALA A 570 -24.02 -47.37 5.22
C ALA A 570 -23.01 -46.27 5.61
N GLN A 571 -22.55 -46.28 6.86
CA GLN A 571 -21.51 -45.38 7.37
C GLN A 571 -20.10 -45.92 7.16
N ALA A 572 -19.92 -47.11 6.57
CA ALA A 572 -18.60 -47.51 6.11
C ALA A 572 -18.08 -46.55 5.02
N GLY A 573 -16.77 -46.33 4.98
CA GLY A 573 -16.12 -45.49 3.99
C GLY A 573 -14.84 -44.81 4.49
N ARG A 574 -14.30 -43.93 3.64
CA ARG A 574 -13.09 -43.13 3.92
C ARG A 574 -13.51 -41.75 4.40
N TYR A 575 -12.92 -41.31 5.50
CA TYR A 575 -13.22 -40.05 6.16
C TYR A 575 -11.94 -39.22 6.33
N ARG A 576 -12.05 -37.90 6.20
CA ARG A 576 -10.99 -36.95 6.55
C ARG A 576 -11.62 -35.64 7.02
N VAL A 577 -10.84 -34.78 7.66
CA VAL A 577 -11.30 -33.46 8.09
C VAL A 577 -10.45 -32.36 7.46
N GLN A 578 -11.11 -31.34 6.92
CA GLN A 578 -10.45 -30.11 6.49
C GLN A 578 -10.42 -29.14 7.66
N ILE A 579 -9.22 -28.74 8.07
CA ILE A 579 -8.97 -27.85 9.20
C ILE A 579 -8.56 -26.50 8.65
N SER A 580 -9.29 -25.44 8.96
CA SER A 580 -9.06 -24.11 8.40
C SER A 580 -8.74 -23.08 9.48
N ASN A 581 -7.96 -22.07 9.12
CA ASN A 581 -7.62 -20.93 9.97
C ASN A 581 -7.61 -19.64 9.15
N GLN A 582 -7.81 -18.50 9.82
CA GLN A 582 -7.72 -17.19 9.19
C GLN A 582 -7.12 -16.16 10.13
N ILE A 583 -6.29 -15.29 9.57
CA ILE A 583 -5.81 -14.08 10.24
C ILE A 583 -6.15 -12.88 9.34
N ALA A 584 -7.24 -12.18 9.64
CA ALA A 584 -7.64 -11.00 8.87
C ALA A 584 -6.53 -9.93 8.88
N PRO A 585 -6.25 -9.25 7.76
CA PRO A 585 -7.02 -9.25 6.50
C PRO A 585 -6.65 -10.39 5.53
N SER A 586 -5.75 -11.30 5.90
CA SER A 586 -5.33 -12.40 5.04
C SER A 586 -6.47 -13.42 4.81
N PRO A 587 -6.50 -14.10 3.66
CA PRO A 587 -7.58 -15.03 3.32
C PRO A 587 -7.55 -16.32 4.17
N LEU A 588 -8.66 -17.05 4.18
CA LEU A 588 -8.74 -18.37 4.82
C LEU A 588 -7.78 -19.36 4.15
N TYR A 589 -7.08 -20.17 4.95
CA TYR A 589 -6.28 -21.29 4.48
C TYR A 589 -6.63 -22.56 5.25
N SER A 590 -6.29 -23.72 4.70
CA SER A 590 -6.64 -25.00 5.30
C SER A 590 -5.55 -26.05 5.11
N ARG A 591 -5.59 -27.04 6.01
CA ARG A 591 -4.79 -28.26 5.95
C ARG A 591 -5.75 -29.46 6.09
N LEU A 592 -5.52 -30.49 5.29
CA LEU A 592 -6.28 -31.74 5.35
C LEU A 592 -5.63 -32.70 6.35
N SER A 593 -6.43 -33.42 7.12
CA SER A 593 -5.97 -34.56 7.91
C SER A 593 -5.57 -35.74 7.02
N ASP A 594 -4.91 -36.72 7.63
CA ASP A 594 -4.81 -38.05 7.06
C ASP A 594 -6.19 -38.70 6.99
N GLU A 595 -6.28 -39.77 6.21
CA GLU A 595 -7.51 -40.49 6.00
C GLU A 595 -7.74 -41.57 7.06
N ALA A 596 -8.96 -41.60 7.60
CA ALA A 596 -9.48 -42.69 8.42
C ALA A 596 -10.42 -43.58 7.60
N VAL A 597 -10.16 -44.88 7.57
CA VAL A 597 -11.03 -45.86 6.92
C VAL A 597 -11.92 -46.54 7.96
N VAL A 598 -13.23 -46.35 7.86
CA VAL A 598 -14.22 -47.01 8.71
C VAL A 598 -14.82 -48.18 7.95
N ASN A 599 -14.57 -49.38 8.46
CA ASN A 599 -15.11 -50.63 7.96
C ASN A 599 -16.16 -51.13 8.94
N VAL A 600 -17.35 -51.50 8.44
CA VAL A 600 -18.45 -51.99 9.29
C VAL A 600 -18.89 -53.35 8.78
N ALA A 601 -18.92 -54.34 9.68
CA ALA A 601 -19.36 -55.68 9.35
C ALA A 601 -20.80 -55.67 8.82
N PRO A 602 -21.17 -56.60 7.91
CA PRO A 602 -22.56 -56.79 7.50
C PRO A 602 -23.52 -56.94 8.69
N ALA A 603 -24.71 -56.37 8.60
CA ALA A 603 -25.75 -56.61 9.61
C ALA A 603 -26.37 -58.01 9.43
N ILE A 604 -26.53 -58.75 10.52
CA ILE A 604 -27.34 -59.98 10.55
C ILE A 604 -28.80 -59.54 10.75
N ILE A 605 -29.64 -59.78 9.75
CA ILE A 605 -31.06 -59.48 9.78
C ILE A 605 -31.79 -60.74 10.24
N THR A 606 -32.66 -60.63 11.23
CA THR A 606 -33.45 -61.76 11.78
C THR A 606 -34.93 -61.58 11.45
N ASP A 607 -35.45 -62.44 10.58
CA ASP A 607 -36.84 -62.44 10.08
C ASP A 607 -37.17 -63.81 9.44
N PRO A 608 -38.23 -64.53 9.85
CA PRO A 608 -39.17 -64.21 10.94
C PRO A 608 -38.52 -64.30 12.33
N GLN A 609 -39.13 -63.65 13.33
CA GLN A 609 -38.74 -63.76 14.74
C GLN A 609 -39.55 -64.85 15.45
N PRO A 610 -38.98 -65.59 16.43
CA PRO A 610 -39.74 -66.56 17.21
C PRO A 610 -40.86 -65.87 17.97
N GLN A 611 -42.02 -66.51 18.00
CA GLN A 611 -43.19 -66.04 18.74
C GLN A 611 -43.38 -66.91 19.98
N GLY A 612 -43.76 -66.27 21.09
CA GLY A 612 -44.19 -66.95 22.30
C GLY A 612 -45.56 -67.62 22.15
N GLY A 613 -46.02 -68.28 23.20
CA GLY A 613 -47.30 -68.98 23.23
C GLY A 613 -47.69 -69.46 24.62
N GLU A 614 -48.98 -69.72 24.80
CA GLU A 614 -49.52 -70.35 26.00
C GLU A 614 -49.94 -71.78 25.67
N LEU A 615 -49.46 -72.75 26.44
CA LEU A 615 -49.68 -74.17 26.18
C LEU A 615 -50.36 -74.85 27.38
N SER A 616 -51.16 -75.88 27.10
CA SER A 616 -51.55 -76.87 28.11
C SER A 616 -50.53 -78.00 28.16
N ILE A 617 -50.45 -78.75 29.27
CA ILE A 617 -49.63 -79.97 29.32
C ILE A 617 -50.00 -80.91 28.16
N GLY A 618 -48.97 -81.43 27.48
CA GLY A 618 -49.13 -82.25 26.28
C GLY A 618 -49.30 -81.45 24.97
N GLY A 619 -49.41 -80.12 25.03
CA GLY A 619 -49.49 -79.25 23.86
C GLY A 619 -48.18 -79.18 23.07
N ASN A 620 -48.26 -78.71 21.83
CA ASN A 620 -47.11 -78.51 20.95
C ASN A 620 -46.98 -77.02 20.57
N HIS A 621 -45.75 -76.54 20.38
CA HIS A 621 -45.46 -75.19 19.89
C HIS A 621 -44.22 -75.19 18.99
N GLU A 622 -44.26 -74.42 17.92
CA GLU A 622 -43.14 -74.24 16.99
C GLU A 622 -42.63 -72.80 17.09
N PHE A 623 -41.36 -72.65 17.46
CA PHE A 623 -40.66 -71.38 17.26
C PHE A 623 -40.06 -71.36 15.87
N LYS A 624 -40.30 -70.29 15.10
CA LYS A 624 -39.67 -70.08 13.80
C LYS A 624 -38.72 -68.88 13.85
N ILE A 625 -37.47 -69.07 13.42
CA ILE A 625 -36.48 -68.00 13.23
C ILE A 625 -35.92 -68.08 11.81
N GLY A 626 -35.82 -66.93 11.15
CA GLY A 626 -35.00 -66.79 9.95
C GLY A 626 -33.89 -65.77 10.19
N ALA A 627 -32.75 -65.95 9.52
CA ALA A 627 -31.71 -64.93 9.51
C ALA A 627 -31.00 -64.86 8.17
N SER A 628 -30.57 -63.66 7.79
CA SER A 628 -29.80 -63.42 6.57
C SER A 628 -28.68 -62.40 6.79
N VAL A 629 -27.64 -62.50 5.97
CA VAL A 629 -26.51 -61.56 5.95
C VAL A 629 -25.98 -61.39 4.52
N SER A 630 -25.42 -60.22 4.18
CA SER A 630 -24.88 -60.01 2.84
C SER A 630 -23.60 -60.82 2.57
N ASN A 631 -22.74 -60.99 3.59
CA ASN A 631 -21.45 -61.68 3.51
C ASN A 631 -21.14 -62.47 4.78
N GLY A 632 -20.47 -63.61 4.61
CA GLY A 632 -20.09 -64.54 5.69
C GLY A 632 -20.89 -65.85 5.67
N GLU A 633 -20.71 -66.64 6.72
CA GLU A 633 -21.38 -67.92 6.95
C GLU A 633 -22.12 -67.88 8.29
N LEU A 634 -23.43 -68.16 8.26
CA LEU A 634 -24.27 -68.15 9.44
C LEU A 634 -24.22 -69.49 10.20
N SER A 635 -24.37 -69.41 11.51
CA SER A 635 -24.67 -70.53 12.39
C SER A 635 -25.59 -70.06 13.51
N TYR A 636 -26.35 -70.96 14.12
CA TYR A 636 -27.31 -70.59 15.16
C TYR A 636 -27.38 -71.63 16.27
N ARG A 637 -27.93 -71.22 17.41
CA ARG A 637 -28.29 -72.10 18.52
C ARG A 637 -29.46 -71.51 19.32
N TRP A 638 -30.21 -72.36 19.99
CA TRP A 638 -31.32 -71.96 20.86
C TRP A 638 -30.89 -71.87 22.31
N LEU A 639 -31.43 -70.88 23.00
CA LEU A 639 -31.24 -70.64 24.43
C LEU A 639 -32.60 -70.57 25.12
N ARG A 640 -32.65 -71.04 26.37
CA ARG A 640 -33.83 -70.96 27.24
C ARG A 640 -33.47 -70.36 28.59
N ASN A 641 -34.35 -69.52 29.13
CA ASN A 641 -34.27 -68.99 30.48
C ASN A 641 -35.50 -69.40 31.30
N THR A 642 -35.27 -70.18 32.36
CA THR A 642 -36.30 -70.67 33.30
C THR A 642 -36.45 -69.79 34.54
N GLY A 643 -35.82 -68.60 34.56
CA GLY A 643 -35.79 -67.67 35.69
C GLY A 643 -34.42 -67.52 36.36
N LEU A 644 -33.41 -68.30 35.93
CA LEU A 644 -32.03 -68.29 36.46
C LEU A 644 -30.99 -67.73 35.47
N GLY A 645 -31.42 -67.30 34.27
CA GLY A 645 -30.55 -66.86 33.18
C GLY A 645 -30.72 -67.71 31.92
N PHE A 646 -30.18 -67.25 30.78
CA PHE A 646 -30.23 -68.00 29.52
C PHE A 646 -29.17 -69.10 29.47
N GLU A 647 -29.60 -70.34 29.28
CA GLU A 647 -28.76 -71.52 29.07
C GLU A 647 -28.89 -72.03 27.63
N ASP A 648 -27.83 -72.65 27.11
CA ASP A 648 -27.82 -73.24 25.78
C ASP A 648 -28.61 -74.56 25.78
N ILE A 649 -29.71 -74.63 25.02
CA ILE A 649 -30.49 -75.86 24.85
C ILE A 649 -30.13 -76.62 23.57
N SER A 650 -29.31 -76.00 22.70
CA SER A 650 -28.74 -76.65 21.52
C SER A 650 -27.26 -76.29 21.33
N GLY A 651 -26.51 -77.18 20.66
CA GLY A 651 -25.21 -76.85 20.10
C GLY A 651 -25.32 -75.87 18.92
N TRP A 652 -24.17 -75.36 18.44
CA TRP A 652 -24.13 -74.55 17.22
C TRP A 652 -24.43 -75.40 15.99
N VAL A 653 -25.40 -74.95 15.20
CA VAL A 653 -25.79 -75.55 13.92
C VAL A 653 -25.31 -74.64 12.80
N SER A 654 -24.58 -75.19 11.83
CA SER A 654 -24.18 -74.44 10.63
C SER A 654 -25.38 -74.26 9.70
N ALA A 655 -25.61 -73.02 9.23
CA ALA A 655 -26.61 -72.71 8.21
C ALA A 655 -26.16 -73.09 6.79
N GLY A 656 -24.87 -73.39 6.59
CA GLY A 656 -24.30 -73.71 5.27
C GLY A 656 -24.29 -72.55 4.28
N GLY A 657 -24.56 -71.31 4.71
CA GLY A 657 -24.65 -70.16 3.82
C GLY A 657 -25.01 -68.85 4.52
N LYS A 658 -25.49 -67.91 3.71
CA LYS A 658 -25.80 -66.52 4.10
C LYS A 658 -27.22 -66.30 4.59
N THR A 659 -28.07 -67.32 4.53
CA THR A 659 -29.47 -67.28 4.94
C THR A 659 -29.89 -68.64 5.49
N PHE A 660 -30.77 -68.66 6.49
CA PHE A 660 -31.43 -69.88 6.96
C PHE A 660 -32.81 -69.58 7.52
N GLU A 661 -33.63 -70.62 7.58
CA GLU A 661 -34.76 -70.72 8.50
C GLU A 661 -34.53 -71.94 9.40
N ALA A 662 -34.88 -71.82 10.67
CA ALA A 662 -34.78 -72.89 11.65
C ALA A 662 -36.00 -72.88 12.57
N THR A 663 -36.34 -74.07 13.06
CA THR A 663 -37.38 -74.25 14.06
C THR A 663 -36.81 -74.82 15.35
N TRP A 664 -37.52 -74.56 16.44
CA TRP A 664 -37.41 -75.32 17.67
C TRP A 664 -38.81 -75.73 18.10
N ASP A 665 -39.02 -77.03 18.29
CA ASP A 665 -40.34 -77.56 18.57
C ASP A 665 -40.42 -78.02 20.02
N ILE A 666 -41.44 -77.54 20.73
CA ILE A 666 -41.90 -78.15 21.97
C ILE A 666 -42.96 -79.17 21.57
N THR A 667 -42.74 -80.44 21.92
CA THR A 667 -43.71 -81.51 21.71
C THR A 667 -44.07 -82.17 23.03
N ASN A 668 -45.34 -82.45 23.26
CA ASN A 668 -45.86 -82.98 24.52
C ASN A 668 -45.39 -82.14 25.74
N ALA A 669 -45.67 -80.84 25.72
CA ALA A 669 -45.15 -79.87 26.68
C ALA A 669 -45.33 -80.30 28.15
N THR A 670 -44.27 -80.15 28.95
CA THR A 670 -44.27 -80.36 30.41
C THR A 670 -44.03 -79.04 31.12
N ILE A 671 -44.32 -78.94 32.42
CA ILE A 671 -44.07 -77.71 33.21
C ILE A 671 -42.60 -77.24 33.10
N GLY A 672 -41.64 -78.16 32.90
CA GLY A 672 -40.23 -77.85 32.72
C GLY A 672 -39.87 -77.14 31.40
N ASP A 673 -40.82 -77.04 30.48
CA ASP A 673 -40.66 -76.34 29.19
C ASP A 673 -41.09 -74.86 29.24
N ALA A 674 -41.65 -74.39 30.36
CA ALA A 674 -41.96 -72.99 30.54
C ALA A 674 -40.68 -72.14 30.65
N GLY A 675 -40.69 -70.95 30.04
CA GLY A 675 -39.54 -70.05 30.08
C GLY A 675 -39.47 -69.08 28.89
N ILE A 676 -38.39 -68.32 28.84
CA ILE A 676 -38.10 -67.39 27.74
C ILE A 676 -37.11 -68.05 26.79
N TYR A 677 -37.48 -68.16 25.52
CA TYR A 677 -36.68 -68.75 24.46
C TYR A 677 -36.13 -67.65 23.56
N ARG A 678 -34.90 -67.81 23.09
CA ARG A 678 -34.33 -66.96 22.04
C ARG A 678 -33.30 -67.73 21.22
N CYS A 679 -33.07 -67.31 20.00
CA CYS A 679 -32.02 -67.82 19.15
C CYS A 679 -30.81 -66.89 19.19
N GLN A 680 -29.61 -67.46 19.33
CA GLN A 680 -28.36 -66.74 19.10
C GLN A 680 -27.83 -67.10 17.72
N ILE A 681 -27.63 -66.08 16.89
CA ILE A 681 -27.13 -66.22 15.53
C ILE A 681 -25.70 -65.70 15.49
N ARG A 682 -24.83 -66.40 14.78
CA ARG A 682 -23.41 -66.09 14.62
C ARG A 682 -23.09 -66.00 13.15
N ASN A 683 -22.37 -64.95 12.76
CA ASN A 683 -21.75 -64.86 11.44
C ASN A 683 -20.23 -64.96 11.58
N VAL A 684 -19.59 -65.67 10.66
CA VAL A 684 -18.14 -65.70 10.48
C VAL A 684 -17.82 -65.10 9.12
N TYR A 685 -17.03 -64.02 9.09
CA TYR A 685 -16.57 -63.40 7.86
C TYR A 685 -15.10 -63.03 7.98
N ASN A 686 -14.26 -63.46 7.02
CA ASN A 686 -12.80 -63.38 7.09
C ASN A 686 -12.23 -62.00 7.46
N VAL A 687 -12.88 -60.91 7.03
CA VAL A 687 -12.45 -59.53 7.33
C VAL A 687 -12.74 -59.12 8.77
N TYR A 688 -13.84 -59.61 9.37
CA TYR A 688 -14.35 -59.15 10.68
C TYR A 688 -14.32 -60.22 11.77
N GLY A 689 -13.87 -61.44 11.46
CA GLY A 689 -13.91 -62.57 12.38
C GLY A 689 -15.35 -63.02 12.66
N GLN A 690 -15.65 -63.30 13.92
CA GLN A 690 -16.93 -63.84 14.35
C GLN A 690 -17.71 -62.82 15.18
N TYR A 691 -19.01 -62.63 14.88
CA TYR A 691 -19.91 -61.79 15.65
C TYR A 691 -21.31 -62.39 15.73
N THR A 692 -22.08 -61.99 16.75
CA THR A 692 -23.39 -62.59 17.05
C THR A 692 -24.48 -61.56 17.28
N VAL A 693 -25.71 -61.93 16.94
CA VAL A 693 -26.95 -61.21 17.31
C VAL A 693 -27.91 -62.19 17.99
N PHE A 694 -28.77 -61.68 18.87
CA PHE A 694 -29.87 -62.46 19.43
C PHE A 694 -31.16 -62.13 18.68
N SER A 695 -32.03 -63.13 18.51
CA SER A 695 -33.43 -62.88 18.16
C SER A 695 -34.14 -62.14 19.30
N ASN A 696 -35.37 -61.72 19.03
CA ASN A 696 -36.29 -61.33 20.10
C ASN A 696 -36.56 -62.51 21.04
N ASP A 697 -36.95 -62.17 22.27
CA ASP A 697 -37.36 -63.12 23.30
C ASP A 697 -38.79 -63.61 23.03
N ALA A 698 -39.00 -64.93 23.08
CA ALA A 698 -40.28 -65.60 22.91
C ALA A 698 -40.66 -66.32 24.22
N VAL A 699 -41.76 -65.92 24.85
CA VAL A 699 -42.17 -66.45 26.16
C VAL A 699 -43.12 -67.63 26.00
N ILE A 700 -42.83 -68.75 26.68
CA ILE A 700 -43.73 -69.89 26.82
C ILE A 700 -44.25 -69.97 28.25
N THR A 701 -45.57 -69.99 28.37
CA THR A 701 -46.28 -70.33 29.61
C THR A 701 -46.97 -71.68 29.44
N ILE A 702 -46.99 -72.50 30.50
CA ILE A 702 -47.62 -73.81 30.49
C ILE A 702 -48.60 -73.89 31.64
N SER A 703 -49.87 -74.14 31.33
CA SER A 703 -50.91 -74.43 32.32
C SER A 703 -50.96 -75.93 32.59
N SER A 704 -50.99 -76.33 33.87
CA SER A 704 -51.03 -77.75 34.25
C SER A 704 -52.40 -78.41 34.17
N GLY A 705 -53.40 -77.71 33.62
CA GLY A 705 -54.76 -78.22 33.53
C GLY A 705 -55.55 -78.02 34.83
N THR A 706 -56.48 -78.95 35.11
CA THR A 706 -57.57 -78.82 36.09
C THR A 706 -57.16 -78.13 37.39
N VAL A 707 -57.83 -77.00 37.66
CA VAL A 707 -57.62 -76.21 38.86
C VAL A 707 -58.49 -76.75 40.00
N PHE A 708 -57.84 -77.21 41.07
CA PHE A 708 -58.46 -77.62 42.31
C PHE A 708 -58.43 -76.48 43.32
N ARG A 709 -59.59 -76.11 43.84
CA ARG A 709 -59.78 -74.95 44.71
C ARG A 709 -59.89 -75.38 46.16
N VAL A 710 -59.36 -74.58 47.07
CA VAL A 710 -59.36 -74.84 48.51
C VAL A 710 -59.94 -73.65 49.27
N ASP A 711 -61.07 -73.83 49.95
CA ASP A 711 -61.67 -72.79 50.81
C ASP A 711 -62.11 -73.39 52.15
N LYS A 712 -61.46 -72.96 53.22
CA LYS A 712 -61.77 -73.39 54.60
C LYS A 712 -63.25 -73.18 54.93
N ASN A 713 -63.86 -72.12 54.40
CA ASN A 713 -65.22 -71.69 54.73
C ASN A 713 -66.28 -72.21 53.76
N ASN A 714 -65.95 -73.23 52.94
CA ASN A 714 -66.93 -73.82 52.04
C ASN A 714 -68.17 -74.36 52.81
N GLN A 715 -69.36 -74.33 52.20
CA GLN A 715 -70.63 -74.65 52.88
C GLN A 715 -70.67 -76.08 53.46
N PRO A 716 -71.36 -76.34 54.59
CA PRO A 716 -71.55 -77.69 55.11
C PRO A 716 -72.46 -78.54 54.18
N GLY A 717 -72.01 -79.72 53.76
CA GLY A 717 -72.82 -80.71 53.03
C GLY A 717 -72.62 -80.77 51.50
N ALA A 718 -71.75 -79.95 50.91
CA ALA A 718 -71.39 -80.05 49.49
C ALA A 718 -70.36 -81.15 49.22
N VAL A 719 -70.42 -81.76 48.03
CA VAL A 719 -69.35 -82.63 47.50
C VAL A 719 -68.05 -81.81 47.42
N GLN A 720 -66.96 -82.31 48.00
CA GLN A 720 -65.65 -81.66 48.01
C GLN A 720 -64.77 -82.28 46.92
N ASP A 721 -64.99 -81.90 45.66
CA ASP A 721 -64.17 -82.35 44.52
C ASP A 721 -63.12 -81.33 44.08
N GLY A 722 -63.17 -80.10 44.60
CA GLY A 722 -62.23 -79.03 44.29
C GLY A 722 -62.42 -78.36 42.92
N LEU A 723 -63.30 -78.84 42.04
CA LEU A 723 -63.34 -78.39 40.64
C LEU A 723 -63.93 -76.99 40.44
N THR A 724 -64.67 -76.48 41.42
CA THR A 724 -65.18 -75.10 41.46
C THR A 724 -64.98 -74.53 42.85
N TRP A 725 -65.05 -73.20 43.01
CA TRP A 725 -64.98 -72.61 44.36
C TRP A 725 -66.11 -73.14 45.27
N ARG A 726 -67.31 -73.40 44.73
CA ARG A 726 -68.45 -73.98 45.48
C ARG A 726 -68.19 -75.40 45.97
N THR A 727 -67.40 -76.17 45.24
CA THR A 727 -67.03 -77.55 45.60
C THR A 727 -65.60 -77.65 46.13
N ALA A 728 -64.99 -76.52 46.49
CA ALA A 728 -63.62 -76.42 46.98
C ALA A 728 -63.38 -77.35 48.18
N PHE A 729 -62.18 -77.92 48.23
CA PHE A 729 -61.72 -78.67 49.40
C PHE A 729 -61.63 -77.73 50.61
N LYS A 730 -61.97 -78.22 51.81
CA LYS A 730 -61.83 -77.41 53.04
C LYS A 730 -60.40 -77.37 53.60
N THR A 731 -59.58 -78.29 53.15
CA THR A 731 -58.21 -78.52 53.61
C THR A 731 -57.30 -78.65 52.39
N ILE A 732 -56.04 -78.26 52.53
CA ILE A 732 -55.12 -78.07 51.41
C ILE A 732 -54.58 -79.43 50.91
N GLN A 733 -54.26 -80.36 51.82
CA GLN A 733 -53.65 -81.64 51.41
C GLN A 733 -54.52 -82.47 50.44
N PRO A 734 -55.85 -82.61 50.64
CA PRO A 734 -56.70 -83.34 49.69
C PRO A 734 -56.75 -82.72 48.29
N ALA A 735 -56.63 -81.39 48.18
CA ALA A 735 -56.56 -80.72 46.89
C ALA A 735 -55.24 -80.99 46.18
N ILE A 736 -54.14 -81.01 46.93
CA ILE A 736 -52.83 -81.42 46.42
C ILE A 736 -52.88 -82.87 45.94
N ASP A 737 -53.46 -83.77 46.72
CA ASP A 737 -53.56 -85.18 46.33
C ASP A 737 -54.48 -85.36 45.11
N ALA A 738 -55.60 -84.62 45.02
CA ALA A 738 -56.49 -84.64 43.86
C ALA A 738 -55.82 -84.08 42.59
N ALA A 739 -55.09 -82.97 42.72
CA ALA A 739 -54.29 -82.40 41.64
C ALA A 739 -53.21 -83.38 41.17
N ALA A 740 -52.51 -84.04 42.10
CA ALA A 740 -51.46 -85.01 41.77
C ALA A 740 -52.00 -86.26 41.06
N ASN A 741 -53.23 -86.68 41.39
CA ASN A 741 -53.91 -87.82 40.77
C ASN A 741 -54.50 -87.50 39.39
N THR A 742 -54.53 -86.24 38.99
CA THR A 742 -54.94 -85.87 37.62
C THR A 742 -53.83 -86.23 36.65
N PRO A 743 -54.14 -86.84 35.49
CA PRO A 743 -53.12 -87.12 34.47
C PRO A 743 -52.36 -85.85 34.09
N GLY A 744 -51.05 -85.80 34.35
CA GLY A 744 -50.21 -84.62 34.11
C GLY A 744 -50.05 -83.66 35.29
N GLY A 745 -50.76 -83.88 36.40
CA GLY A 745 -50.78 -82.97 37.54
C GLY A 745 -51.93 -81.96 37.50
N GLY A 746 -51.85 -80.94 38.35
CA GLY A 746 -52.89 -79.92 38.43
C GLY A 746 -52.49 -78.74 39.33
N GLU A 747 -53.28 -77.68 39.28
CA GLU A 747 -53.07 -76.50 40.10
C GLU A 747 -53.95 -76.56 41.36
N VAL A 748 -53.45 -76.09 42.49
CA VAL A 748 -54.18 -75.96 43.73
C VAL A 748 -54.28 -74.49 44.09
N TRP A 749 -55.48 -73.94 44.05
CA TRP A 749 -55.74 -72.53 44.34
C TRP A 749 -56.35 -72.40 45.72
N VAL A 750 -55.57 -71.83 46.65
CA VAL A 750 -55.96 -71.70 48.06
C VAL A 750 -56.56 -70.33 48.34
N ALA A 751 -57.81 -70.30 48.80
CA ALA A 751 -58.51 -69.08 49.17
C ALA A 751 -57.81 -68.35 50.33
N GLY A 752 -57.68 -67.04 50.19
CA GLY A 752 -57.05 -66.17 51.19
C GLY A 752 -57.96 -65.83 52.38
N GLY A 753 -57.45 -64.96 53.26
CA GLY A 753 -58.30 -64.17 54.17
C GLY A 753 -58.99 -63.02 53.41
N PRO A 754 -59.97 -62.33 54.02
CA PRO A 754 -60.52 -61.10 53.45
C PRO A 754 -59.39 -60.07 53.26
N LEU A 755 -59.47 -59.24 52.21
CA LEU A 755 -58.50 -58.16 51.92
C LEU A 755 -58.14 -57.29 53.13
N ASN A 756 -59.11 -57.06 54.02
CA ASN A 756 -58.96 -56.25 55.24
C ASN A 756 -59.14 -57.07 56.54
N GLY A 757 -58.99 -58.40 56.48
CA GLY A 757 -59.24 -59.31 57.60
C GLY A 757 -58.03 -60.16 57.97
N ALA A 758 -58.15 -60.92 59.06
CA ALA A 758 -57.11 -61.89 59.45
C ALA A 758 -56.94 -62.98 58.37
N ALA A 759 -55.70 -63.42 58.15
CA ALA A 759 -55.38 -64.50 57.22
C ALA A 759 -56.16 -65.79 57.58
N THR A 760 -56.66 -66.49 56.56
CA THR A 760 -57.33 -67.79 56.77
C THR A 760 -56.30 -68.83 57.22
N VAL A 761 -56.33 -69.22 58.50
CA VAL A 761 -55.50 -70.31 59.01
C VAL A 761 -56.24 -71.64 58.81
N TYR A 762 -55.77 -72.49 57.90
CA TYR A 762 -56.43 -73.77 57.57
C TYR A 762 -56.36 -74.80 58.71
N ASN A 763 -55.27 -74.84 59.47
CA ASN A 763 -55.08 -75.68 60.65
C ASN A 763 -55.60 -77.13 60.48
N GLU A 764 -55.34 -77.74 59.33
CA GLU A 764 -55.76 -79.11 59.05
C GLU A 764 -54.93 -80.11 59.87
N ASN A 765 -55.55 -81.21 60.29
CA ASN A 765 -54.80 -82.29 60.96
C ASN A 765 -53.95 -83.03 59.92
N ARG A 766 -52.63 -83.03 60.09
CA ARG A 766 -51.67 -83.55 59.10
C ARG A 766 -51.06 -84.85 59.60
N THR A 767 -51.59 -85.96 59.11
CA THR A 767 -51.23 -87.32 59.53
C THR A 767 -50.33 -88.05 58.53
N GLN A 768 -50.09 -87.49 57.34
CA GLN A 768 -49.23 -88.09 56.33
C GLN A 768 -47.76 -88.00 56.77
N ASN A 769 -47.09 -89.15 56.87
CA ASN A 769 -45.67 -89.24 57.18
C ASN A 769 -44.83 -88.98 55.91
N TRP A 770 -43.88 -88.07 56.00
CA TRP A 770 -42.89 -87.83 54.94
C TRP A 770 -41.51 -87.70 55.57
N GLY A 771 -40.58 -88.58 55.19
CA GLY A 771 -39.22 -88.58 55.75
C GLY A 771 -39.13 -88.82 57.27
N GLY A 772 -40.15 -89.43 57.89
CA GLY A 772 -40.17 -89.72 59.34
C GLY A 772 -40.82 -88.63 60.20
N VAL A 773 -41.39 -87.58 59.60
CA VAL A 773 -42.04 -86.47 60.31
C VAL A 773 -43.52 -86.39 59.92
N VAL A 774 -44.38 -86.19 60.91
CA VAL A 774 -45.83 -85.87 60.76
C VAL A 774 -46.08 -84.42 61.19
N GLY A 775 -47.03 -83.73 60.53
CA GLY A 775 -47.37 -82.33 60.82
C GLY A 775 -47.18 -81.33 59.66
N SER A 776 -46.60 -81.76 58.53
CA SER A 776 -46.32 -80.91 57.35
C SER A 776 -47.32 -81.14 56.20
N LEU A 777 -47.51 -80.12 55.36
CA LEU A 777 -48.11 -80.29 54.02
C LEU A 777 -47.08 -80.96 53.11
N ILE A 778 -47.50 -81.95 52.33
CA ILE A 778 -46.65 -82.70 51.41
C ILE A 778 -47.03 -82.29 49.98
N LEU A 779 -46.21 -81.43 49.38
CA LEU A 779 -46.33 -81.05 47.97
C LEU A 779 -45.87 -82.21 47.07
N LYS A 780 -46.57 -82.43 45.96
CA LYS A 780 -46.21 -83.43 44.94
C LYS A 780 -45.54 -82.75 43.76
N ASP A 781 -44.59 -83.43 43.13
CA ASP A 781 -43.72 -82.86 42.09
C ASP A 781 -44.48 -82.35 40.84
N ASN A 782 -45.71 -82.83 40.62
CA ASN A 782 -46.60 -82.44 39.53
C ASN A 782 -47.72 -81.48 39.95
N VAL A 783 -47.65 -80.86 41.13
CA VAL A 783 -48.69 -79.96 41.63
C VAL A 783 -48.12 -78.57 41.88
N GLN A 784 -48.80 -77.56 41.35
CA GLN A 784 -48.50 -76.17 41.66
C GLN A 784 -49.52 -75.66 42.67
N VAL A 785 -49.06 -75.10 43.80
CA VAL A 785 -49.93 -74.51 44.82
C VAL A 785 -49.80 -73.00 44.78
N TYR A 786 -50.91 -72.34 44.53
CA TYR A 786 -51.07 -70.90 44.54
C TYR A 786 -51.97 -70.50 45.72
N GLY A 787 -51.82 -69.30 46.26
CA GLY A 787 -52.62 -68.85 47.40
C GLY A 787 -52.96 -67.37 47.35
N GLY A 788 -54.06 -66.99 48.02
CA GLY A 788 -54.52 -65.59 48.12
C GLY A 788 -55.78 -65.27 47.31
N PHE A 789 -56.47 -66.27 46.78
CA PHE A 789 -57.62 -66.09 45.89
C PHE A 789 -58.95 -65.79 46.60
N GLU A 790 -59.89 -65.22 45.85
CA GLU A 790 -61.31 -65.11 46.19
C GLU A 790 -61.99 -66.48 46.16
N GLY A 791 -62.17 -67.11 47.32
CA GLY A 791 -62.91 -68.36 47.47
C GLY A 791 -64.41 -68.29 47.15
N TYR A 792 -65.22 -69.25 47.61
CA TYR A 792 -66.68 -69.26 47.38
C TYR A 792 -67.43 -68.13 48.11
N ARG A 793 -66.75 -67.38 48.97
CA ARG A 793 -67.25 -66.34 49.89
C ARG A 793 -67.86 -65.09 49.21
N SER A 794 -68.63 -65.26 48.14
CA SER A 794 -69.45 -64.21 47.51
C SER A 794 -68.68 -62.95 47.06
N GLY A 795 -67.37 -63.05 46.76
CA GLY A 795 -66.57 -61.93 46.24
C GLY A 795 -65.92 -61.04 47.30
N GLN A 796 -65.19 -61.63 48.26
CA GLN A 796 -64.41 -60.89 49.26
C GLN A 796 -62.96 -61.40 49.29
N GLY A 797 -62.09 -60.85 48.42
CA GLY A 797 -60.65 -61.13 48.28
C GLY A 797 -60.04 -60.45 47.02
N ILE A 798 -58.95 -60.96 46.45
CA ILE A 798 -58.44 -60.50 45.14
C ILE A 798 -58.72 -61.58 44.08
N GLN A 799 -59.38 -61.21 42.98
CA GLN A 799 -59.57 -62.06 41.81
C GLN A 799 -58.33 -62.02 40.92
N GLU A 800 -57.81 -63.17 40.49
CA GLU A 800 -56.76 -63.24 39.46
C GLU A 800 -57.43 -63.06 38.09
N GLN A 801 -57.15 -61.94 37.42
CA GLN A 801 -57.92 -61.49 36.24
C GLN A 801 -57.44 -62.08 34.90
N TYR A 802 -56.56 -63.08 34.90
CA TYR A 802 -55.81 -63.49 33.71
C TYR A 802 -55.87 -64.99 33.35
N ARG A 803 -56.67 -65.83 34.02
CA ARG A 803 -56.63 -67.29 33.82
C ARG A 803 -57.97 -68.05 33.89
N ASP A 804 -59.10 -67.38 33.63
CA ASP A 804 -60.38 -68.07 33.37
C ASP A 804 -60.67 -68.18 31.86
#